data_AF-A0A965G1H7-F1
#
_entry.id   AF-A0A965G1H7-F1
#
_cell.length_a   1.000
_cell.length_b   1.000
_cell.length_c   1.000
_cell.angle_alpha   90.00
_cell.angle_beta   90.00
_cell.angle_gamma   90.00
#
_symmetry.space_group_name_H-M   'P 1'
#
loop_
_entity.id
_entity.type
_entity.pdbx_description
1 polymer ?
#
loop_
_entity_poly.entity_id
_entity_poly.type
_entity_poly.pdbx_seq_one_letter_code
_entity_poly.pdbx_strand_id
1 'polypeptide(L)'
;IVIVALAGGTTSTPPPIPFAFNGEIDSDGDGLSDAEELRLGLNPFDPTDGLADEDGDGLTLAEEIHAGTDPHRADTDGDGLSDFVEIMRGTDPTNALNPASITRTAAPAQTAGFQSSQPVKPSSSTVASGLSIAFGSTSSSSSGDDDYVNPWVTGSLYYPYAPKKYNHVMAIKEILEPKPGSYLLIWRQAGLTGASGLPHQYAIEIKNAGGRCLHRWVSPQAVTPEYKTATLALTLTAADCRTSLTLTLTPIEDDTRSYNLYGFGLMEAGLEIDYDRDGRIERGELPPRGKKFETTDLPEPSSTKNNAAQPGINGLRDLVDFFPVNINIANLLRVYRPDAGYHYQIRQSDAAVQFVLTSLSPSVVGEIHRDPDLKVFGPTGNQDLKAAETLAPSADDNLIPIPNTFLTTLTERGYGVVLVEGRKSTQEPLELIIEKDGVVEIKLQLPLALGPVESMYRHLNLTQVPRNMDGTPVAPPILGRPTEGKIPEGLPDRDCNDRWFVLVHGYNVDGTKARSWQAEFFKRLYALGSHARFVGVTWNGDTGLDYHKAVYHAFQTGDLLGPRLYFIDPSKTILAAHSLGNMVACQAIQSGKLVPARYFMINAAVPIEAISPEDSTSTQTAMMTEGAWRPYPLRLTAAAWAESFTAPDRRAGVSWRNAFSLVKQKTSALNYYSSGENITNCPTEISTASVLSTLWAGRSIDYGVWKTQELLKGVGWARSLASVAMERSQAGWGFNPQWRGNYVPGNQSNGLGGYYEKLAPEIAAQLLPAQLLPNPFFAKFLNAQLLSTQKFIGDLTAGGPRVKYDLLARAIPSLSYAAGAEPMPQLGNFRTGQSGVTNFNLETEGRVTSRRWPTAGHTQAATAGHWLHSDCKNVALPFVHPFYLSMITQGDLR
;
A
#
# COMPACT_ATOMS: atom_id res chain seq x y z
N ILE A 1 2.98 -0.91 8.32
CA ILE A 1 1.60 -0.67 8.80
C ILE A 1 0.67 -0.39 7.63
N VAL A 2 -0.57 -0.89 7.67
CA VAL A 2 -1.55 -0.75 6.59
C VAL A 2 -2.99 -0.78 7.13
N ILE A 3 -3.90 0.03 6.56
CA ILE A 3 -5.36 -0.04 6.76
C ILE A 3 -5.99 -1.07 5.80
N VAL A 4 -6.90 -1.90 6.29
CA VAL A 4 -7.78 -2.76 5.48
C VAL A 4 -9.20 -2.76 6.05
N ALA A 5 -10.20 -2.71 5.18
CA ALA A 5 -11.60 -2.92 5.57
C ALA A 5 -12.41 -3.50 4.42
N LEU A 6 -13.17 -4.56 4.74
CA LEU A 6 -13.74 -5.45 3.74
C LEU A 6 -15.22 -5.21 3.47
N ALA A 7 -15.60 -5.25 2.19
CA ALA A 7 -16.98 -5.14 1.78
C ALA A 7 -17.85 -6.32 2.26
N GLY A 8 -19.07 -6.00 2.72
CA GLY A 8 -20.14 -6.94 2.98
C GLY A 8 -21.43 -6.47 2.31
N GLY A 9 -21.82 -7.11 1.21
CA GLY A 9 -23.03 -6.77 0.46
C GLY A 9 -23.46 -7.91 -0.44
N THR A 10 -24.71 -8.34 -0.34
CA THR A 10 -25.28 -9.45 -1.12
C THR A 10 -25.55 -9.05 -2.55
N THR A 11 -25.41 -10.02 -3.45
CA THR A 11 -25.57 -9.88 -4.90
C THR A 11 -26.95 -9.41 -5.34
N SER A 12 -27.02 -8.34 -6.15
CA SER A 12 -27.94 -8.27 -7.29
C SER A 12 -27.37 -7.31 -8.35
N THR A 13 -27.50 -7.68 -9.62
CA THR A 13 -26.95 -6.94 -10.78
C THR A 13 -27.82 -5.73 -11.13
N PRO A 14 -27.25 -4.55 -11.43
CA PRO A 14 -28.02 -3.39 -11.88
C PRO A 14 -28.47 -3.54 -13.34
N PRO A 15 -29.73 -3.22 -13.69
CA PRO A 15 -30.16 -3.00 -15.07
C PRO A 15 -29.78 -1.58 -15.55
N PRO A 16 -29.68 -1.35 -16.88
CA PRO A 16 -29.36 -0.04 -17.45
C PRO A 16 -30.58 0.90 -17.46
N ILE A 17 -30.32 2.22 -17.41
CA ILE A 17 -31.34 3.28 -17.52
C ILE A 17 -30.82 4.35 -18.52
N PRO A 18 -31.62 4.82 -19.49
CA PRO A 18 -31.22 5.87 -20.43
C PRO A 18 -31.42 7.29 -19.87
N PHE A 19 -30.67 8.25 -20.43
CA PHE A 19 -30.73 9.69 -20.10
C PHE A 19 -31.97 10.40 -20.64
N ALA A 20 -32.40 11.47 -19.95
CA ALA A 20 -33.16 12.60 -20.49
C ALA A 20 -32.70 13.89 -19.77
N PHE A 21 -32.83 15.04 -20.45
CA PHE A 21 -32.16 16.32 -20.14
C PHE A 21 -33.16 17.46 -19.84
N ASN A 22 -32.61 18.61 -19.39
CA ASN A 22 -33.16 19.96 -19.12
C ASN A 22 -33.02 20.30 -17.62
N GLY A 23 -32.39 21.39 -17.17
CA GLY A 23 -31.68 22.47 -17.87
C GLY A 23 -31.24 23.54 -16.85
N GLU A 24 -30.46 24.57 -17.17
CA GLU A 24 -29.86 24.92 -18.47
C GLU A 24 -28.32 24.83 -18.40
N ILE A 25 -27.54 25.92 -18.35
CA ILE A 25 -26.07 25.95 -18.13
C ILE A 25 -25.68 27.20 -17.30
N ASP A 26 -24.79 26.98 -16.34
CA ASP A 26 -23.96 27.96 -15.62
C ASP A 26 -22.51 27.50 -15.90
N SER A 27 -21.78 28.31 -16.67
CA SER A 27 -20.52 27.90 -17.33
C SER A 27 -19.27 28.07 -16.46
N ASP A 28 -19.31 28.91 -15.41
CA ASP A 28 -18.16 29.19 -14.54
C ASP A 28 -18.43 28.97 -13.04
N GLY A 29 -19.70 28.81 -12.63
CA GLY A 29 -20.12 28.30 -11.34
C GLY A 29 -20.35 29.36 -10.26
N ASP A 30 -20.66 30.60 -10.65
CA ASP A 30 -20.70 31.74 -9.73
C ASP A 30 -22.06 31.98 -9.04
N GLY A 31 -23.14 31.42 -9.58
CA GLY A 31 -24.49 31.52 -9.02
C GLY A 31 -25.54 32.15 -9.96
N LEU A 32 -25.13 32.71 -11.09
CA LEU A 32 -26.02 33.08 -12.20
C LEU A 32 -25.93 32.06 -13.34
N SER A 33 -26.95 31.97 -14.20
CA SER A 33 -26.87 31.19 -15.44
C SER A 33 -26.35 32.03 -16.61
N ASP A 34 -25.75 31.39 -17.62
CA ASP A 34 -25.24 32.02 -18.85
C ASP A 34 -26.28 32.98 -19.49
N ALA A 35 -27.57 32.69 -19.32
CA ALA A 35 -28.69 33.47 -19.88
C ALA A 35 -29.08 34.69 -19.02
N GLU A 36 -28.84 34.65 -17.71
CA GLU A 36 -29.10 35.75 -16.77
C GLU A 36 -27.99 36.78 -16.83
N GLU A 37 -26.74 36.34 -16.87
CA GLU A 37 -25.56 37.20 -17.04
C GLU A 37 -25.62 38.01 -18.34
N LEU A 38 -25.92 37.34 -19.47
CA LEU A 38 -26.13 38.01 -20.76
C LEU A 38 -27.32 39.00 -20.76
N ARG A 39 -28.27 38.85 -19.82
CA ARG A 39 -29.39 39.78 -19.64
C ARG A 39 -29.01 40.99 -18.77
N LEU A 40 -28.06 40.82 -17.85
CA LEU A 40 -27.54 41.87 -16.97
C LEU A 40 -26.34 42.62 -17.58
N GLY A 41 -25.68 42.05 -18.60
CA GLY A 41 -24.49 42.62 -19.24
C GLY A 41 -23.16 42.12 -18.65
N LEU A 42 -23.22 41.05 -17.87
CA LEU A 42 -22.13 40.32 -17.24
C LEU A 42 -21.49 39.31 -18.23
N ASN A 43 -20.48 38.55 -17.80
CA ASN A 43 -19.73 37.63 -18.66
C ASN A 43 -19.79 36.17 -18.18
N PRO A 44 -20.47 35.25 -18.92
CA PRO A 44 -20.61 33.79 -18.66
C PRO A 44 -19.34 32.92 -18.54
N PHE A 45 -18.18 33.52 -18.30
CA PHE A 45 -16.90 32.87 -18.09
C PHE A 45 -16.00 33.64 -17.10
N ASP A 46 -16.52 34.60 -16.33
CA ASP A 46 -15.82 35.29 -15.24
C ASP A 46 -16.48 34.94 -13.89
N PRO A 47 -15.94 33.96 -13.13
CA PRO A 47 -16.55 33.39 -11.92
C PRO A 47 -16.50 34.32 -10.69
N THR A 48 -16.60 35.63 -10.92
CA THR A 48 -16.47 36.66 -9.89
C THR A 48 -17.46 37.81 -10.02
N ASP A 49 -18.20 37.96 -11.14
CA ASP A 49 -19.06 39.13 -11.34
C ASP A 49 -20.49 38.99 -10.77
N GLY A 50 -21.06 37.78 -10.72
CA GLY A 50 -22.24 37.44 -9.91
C GLY A 50 -21.95 37.34 -8.40
N LEU A 51 -20.67 37.24 -8.00
CA LEU A 51 -20.20 37.27 -6.61
C LEU A 51 -19.84 38.69 -6.09
N ALA A 52 -20.05 39.74 -6.89
CA ALA A 52 -19.81 41.12 -6.49
C ALA A 52 -20.89 41.64 -5.52
N ASP A 53 -20.48 42.48 -4.57
CA ASP A 53 -21.35 43.24 -3.65
C ASP A 53 -21.16 44.73 -4.01
N GLU A 54 -22.06 45.28 -4.81
CA GLU A 54 -21.87 46.56 -5.52
C GLU A 54 -22.20 47.79 -4.66
N ASP A 55 -23.06 47.66 -3.64
CA ASP A 55 -23.43 48.75 -2.73
C ASP A 55 -22.96 48.55 -1.27
N GLY A 56 -22.44 47.37 -0.92
CA GLY A 56 -21.76 47.09 0.34
C GLY A 56 -22.69 46.70 1.48
N ASP A 57 -23.90 46.23 1.19
CA ASP A 57 -24.88 45.79 2.18
C ASP A 57 -24.64 44.35 2.71
N GLY A 58 -23.90 43.54 1.94
CA GLY A 58 -23.51 42.18 2.28
C GLY A 58 -24.19 41.06 1.48
N LEU A 59 -25.04 41.39 0.51
CA LEU A 59 -25.51 40.45 -0.52
C LEU A 59 -24.59 40.44 -1.74
N THR A 60 -24.49 39.30 -2.43
CA THR A 60 -23.90 39.24 -3.77
C THR A 60 -24.94 39.55 -4.85
N LEU A 61 -24.50 40.05 -6.00
CA LEU A 61 -25.34 40.39 -7.15
C LEU A 61 -26.25 39.22 -7.56
N ALA A 62 -25.76 37.98 -7.46
CA ALA A 62 -26.57 36.78 -7.64
C ALA A 62 -27.68 36.66 -6.59
N GLU A 63 -27.39 36.86 -5.30
CA GLU A 63 -28.36 36.79 -4.21
C GLU A 63 -29.43 37.91 -4.31
N GLU A 64 -29.04 39.11 -4.69
CA GLU A 64 -29.95 40.25 -4.87
C GLU A 64 -30.94 40.04 -6.02
N ILE A 65 -30.45 39.54 -7.17
CA ILE A 65 -31.30 39.17 -8.31
C ILE A 65 -32.30 38.07 -7.92
N HIS A 66 -31.89 37.11 -7.08
CA HIS A 66 -32.76 36.05 -6.57
C HIS A 66 -33.73 36.54 -5.47
N ALA A 67 -33.37 37.56 -4.70
CA ALA A 67 -34.23 38.20 -3.70
C ALA A 67 -35.23 39.20 -4.32
N GLY A 68 -34.90 39.78 -5.48
CA GLY A 68 -35.68 40.82 -6.16
C GLY A 68 -35.39 42.25 -5.69
N THR A 69 -34.21 42.48 -5.11
CA THR A 69 -33.72 43.78 -4.62
C THR A 69 -32.99 44.57 -5.73
N ASP A 70 -32.60 45.81 -5.46
CA ASP A 70 -31.92 46.72 -6.41
C ASP A 70 -30.40 46.78 -6.13
N PRO A 71 -29.52 46.12 -6.92
CA PRO A 71 -28.08 45.92 -6.64
C PRO A 71 -27.17 47.16 -6.54
N HIS A 72 -27.78 48.33 -6.47
CA HIS A 72 -27.12 49.63 -6.35
C HIS A 72 -27.75 50.46 -5.21
N ARG A 73 -28.54 49.83 -4.35
CA ARG A 73 -29.29 50.42 -3.25
C ARG A 73 -29.42 49.44 -2.09
N ALA A 74 -28.43 49.52 -1.19
CA ALA A 74 -28.37 48.79 0.07
C ALA A 74 -29.64 48.81 0.94
N ASP A 75 -30.61 49.69 0.68
CA ASP A 75 -31.95 49.72 1.27
C ASP A 75 -32.91 50.00 0.09
N THR A 76 -33.57 48.96 -0.43
CA THR A 76 -34.39 49.02 -1.65
C THR A 76 -35.71 49.74 -1.42
N ASP A 77 -36.36 49.58 -0.27
CA ASP A 77 -37.69 50.16 -0.02
C ASP A 77 -37.67 51.53 0.70
N GLY A 78 -36.57 51.86 1.38
CA GLY A 78 -36.33 53.11 2.09
C GLY A 78 -36.84 53.17 3.53
N ASP A 79 -37.13 52.04 4.21
CA ASP A 79 -37.59 52.02 5.61
C ASP A 79 -36.47 52.33 6.63
N GLY A 80 -35.21 52.24 6.22
CA GLY A 80 -34.03 52.48 7.04
C GLY A 80 -33.34 51.21 7.55
N LEU A 81 -33.71 50.05 7.02
CA LEU A 81 -33.01 48.77 7.14
C LEU A 81 -32.40 48.41 5.78
N SER A 82 -31.23 47.76 5.79
CA SER A 82 -30.65 47.29 4.53
C SER A 82 -31.33 46.00 4.05
N ASP A 83 -31.26 45.71 2.76
CA ASP A 83 -31.94 44.56 2.15
C ASP A 83 -31.46 43.24 2.75
N PHE A 84 -30.15 43.09 2.96
CA PHE A 84 -29.52 42.04 3.74
C PHE A 84 -30.12 41.94 5.15
N VAL A 85 -30.31 43.07 5.82
CA VAL A 85 -30.85 43.13 7.19
C VAL A 85 -32.33 42.74 7.24
N GLU A 86 -33.10 43.06 6.20
CA GLU A 86 -34.50 42.68 6.06
C GLU A 86 -34.68 41.20 5.76
N ILE A 87 -33.95 40.68 4.78
CA ILE A 87 -33.91 39.24 4.44
C ILE A 87 -33.47 38.41 5.66
N MET A 88 -32.45 38.87 6.39
CA MET A 88 -31.98 38.25 7.65
C MET A 88 -33.02 38.30 8.78
N ARG A 89 -33.96 39.26 8.75
CA ARG A 89 -35.07 39.38 9.72
C ARG A 89 -36.34 38.66 9.27
N GLY A 90 -36.41 38.19 8.02
CA GLY A 90 -37.63 37.70 7.41
C GLY A 90 -38.69 38.79 7.23
N THR A 91 -38.26 40.05 7.12
CA THR A 91 -39.09 41.12 6.56
C THR A 91 -38.94 41.11 5.03
N ASP A 92 -39.77 41.90 4.35
CA ASP A 92 -39.86 41.93 2.89
C ASP A 92 -39.09 43.17 2.44
N PRO A 93 -37.89 43.04 1.82
CA PRO A 93 -36.99 44.16 1.46
C PRO A 93 -37.57 45.11 0.39
N THR A 94 -38.86 44.96 0.08
CA THR A 94 -39.60 45.79 -0.87
C THR A 94 -40.83 46.46 -0.22
N ASN A 95 -40.97 46.44 1.12
CA ASN A 95 -42.23 46.76 1.84
C ASN A 95 -42.10 47.34 3.28
N ALA A 96 -41.90 48.66 3.34
CA ALA A 96 -41.53 49.52 4.48
C ALA A 96 -42.51 49.65 5.69
N LEU A 97 -43.10 48.56 6.21
CA LEU A 97 -44.21 48.64 7.18
C LEU A 97 -44.11 47.76 8.46
N ASN A 98 -42.92 47.37 8.94
CA ASN A 98 -42.79 46.33 9.99
C ASN A 98 -41.94 46.61 11.27
N PRO A 99 -42.22 47.66 12.09
CA PRO A 99 -41.46 47.97 13.32
C PRO A 99 -42.00 47.35 14.64
N ALA A 100 -41.11 47.13 15.63
CA ALA A 100 -41.31 46.28 16.83
C ALA A 100 -41.80 46.99 18.14
N SER A 101 -42.43 46.25 19.10
CA SER A 101 -42.62 46.69 20.53
C SER A 101 -43.08 45.65 21.62
N ILE A 102 -42.13 45.16 22.43
CA ILE A 102 -42.00 45.02 23.93
C ILE A 102 -43.16 44.72 24.97
N THR A 103 -42.86 43.81 25.93
CA THR A 103 -43.06 43.82 27.44
C THR A 103 -44.08 42.90 28.18
N ARG A 104 -43.69 42.54 29.42
CA ARG A 104 -44.19 41.60 30.45
C ARG A 104 -45.36 42.10 31.33
N THR A 105 -46.18 41.17 31.88
CA THR A 105 -46.61 40.99 33.32
C THR A 105 -48.12 40.72 33.57
N ALA A 106 -48.41 39.79 34.51
CA ALA A 106 -49.64 39.56 35.32
C ALA A 106 -50.90 38.85 34.75
N ALA A 107 -51.37 37.86 35.52
CA ALA A 107 -52.72 37.28 35.57
C ALA A 107 -53.57 38.05 36.65
N PRO A 108 -54.91 37.85 36.86
CA PRO A 108 -55.68 36.63 36.54
C PRO A 108 -57.19 36.76 36.13
N ALA A 109 -57.75 35.60 35.76
CA ALA A 109 -59.14 35.13 35.96
C ALA A 109 -60.35 35.91 35.38
N GLN A 110 -61.13 35.22 34.52
CA GLN A 110 -62.52 34.84 34.85
C GLN A 110 -63.13 33.74 33.95
N THR A 111 -64.22 33.15 34.44
CA THR A 111 -64.86 31.90 33.97
C THR A 111 -66.18 32.13 33.21
N ALA A 112 -66.39 31.38 32.12
CA ALA A 112 -67.65 30.76 31.64
C ALA A 112 -67.48 30.39 30.14
N GLY A 113 -67.95 29.27 29.59
CA GLY A 113 -68.67 28.14 30.18
C GLY A 113 -69.83 27.69 29.28
N PHE A 114 -69.66 26.62 28.49
CA PHE A 114 -70.77 25.86 27.88
C PHE A 114 -70.35 24.41 27.61
N GLN A 115 -71.26 23.46 27.88
CA GLN A 115 -71.05 22.03 27.66
C GLN A 115 -72.04 21.46 26.63
N SER A 116 -71.62 20.33 26.04
CA SER A 116 -72.48 19.22 25.59
C SER A 116 -73.32 19.37 24.32
N SER A 117 -72.81 18.80 23.23
CA SER A 117 -73.48 17.62 22.62
C SER A 117 -72.46 16.65 22.01
N GLN A 118 -72.81 15.37 21.97
CA GLN A 118 -72.06 14.22 21.43
C GLN A 118 -73.08 13.22 20.86
N PRO A 119 -72.69 12.15 20.12
CA PRO A 119 -71.49 11.94 19.31
C PRO A 119 -71.79 11.42 17.88
N VAL A 120 -70.88 11.61 16.93
CA VAL A 120 -70.86 10.81 15.69
C VAL A 120 -69.80 9.72 15.83
N LYS A 121 -70.18 8.44 15.65
CA LYS A 121 -69.24 7.29 15.64
C LYS A 121 -68.71 7.03 14.22
N PRO A 122 -67.53 6.38 14.09
CA PRO A 122 -66.64 6.62 12.96
C PRO A 122 -66.84 5.67 11.77
N SER A 123 -66.60 6.19 10.56
CA SER A 123 -66.22 5.39 9.40
C SER A 123 -64.71 5.14 9.41
N SER A 124 -64.32 3.87 9.43
CA SER A 124 -62.93 3.43 9.45
C SER A 124 -62.25 3.54 8.08
N SER A 125 -61.38 4.53 7.88
CA SER A 125 -60.17 4.43 7.04
C SER A 125 -59.41 5.77 7.01
N THR A 126 -58.35 5.89 7.80
CA THR A 126 -57.31 6.89 7.55
C THR A 126 -55.99 6.34 8.06
N VAL A 127 -55.19 5.82 7.12
CA VAL A 127 -53.77 5.53 7.35
C VAL A 127 -53.05 6.86 7.53
N ALA A 128 -51.99 6.87 8.33
CA ALA A 128 -51.23 8.04 8.76
C ALA A 128 -51.08 9.13 7.68
N SER A 129 -51.93 10.16 7.75
CA SER A 129 -51.67 11.46 7.16
C SER A 129 -50.50 12.06 7.92
N GLY A 130 -49.32 12.10 7.28
CA GLY A 130 -48.12 12.67 7.87
C GLY A 130 -48.38 14.09 8.34
N LEU A 131 -47.81 14.45 9.50
CA LEU A 131 -47.86 15.82 9.99
C LEU A 131 -46.91 16.65 9.14
N SER A 132 -47.41 17.22 8.04
CA SER A 132 -46.68 18.23 7.26
C SER A 132 -46.59 19.49 8.12
N ILE A 133 -45.51 19.62 8.88
CA ILE A 133 -45.13 20.90 9.46
C ILE A 133 -44.69 21.77 8.29
N ALA A 134 -45.44 22.83 8.00
CA ALA A 134 -45.01 23.83 7.05
C ALA A 134 -43.80 24.56 7.63
N PHE A 135 -42.64 24.38 7.01
CA PHE A 135 -41.48 25.24 7.25
C PHE A 135 -41.73 26.55 6.51
N GLY A 136 -42.24 27.55 7.22
CA GLY A 136 -42.08 28.94 6.77
C GLY A 136 -40.64 29.38 7.00
N SER A 137 -40.15 30.29 6.16
CA SER A 137 -39.16 31.29 6.59
C SER A 137 -39.62 31.90 7.92
N THR A 138 -38.68 32.12 8.84
CA THR A 138 -39.01 32.28 10.26
C THR A 138 -39.77 33.56 10.58
N SER A 139 -41.05 33.44 10.91
CA SER A 139 -41.78 34.46 11.67
C SER A 139 -41.58 34.28 13.18
N SER A 140 -40.75 35.14 13.79
CA SER A 140 -40.77 35.62 15.19
C SER A 140 -41.03 34.64 16.36
N SER A 141 -40.12 34.59 17.35
CA SER A 141 -40.22 35.45 18.56
C SER A 141 -39.24 35.07 19.69
N SER A 142 -38.44 36.04 20.17
CA SER A 142 -37.82 36.18 21.52
C SER A 142 -37.08 34.98 22.17
N SER A 143 -35.88 35.11 22.76
CA SER A 143 -35.09 36.31 23.12
C SER A 143 -33.66 35.93 23.54
N GLY A 144 -32.68 36.79 23.24
CA GLY A 144 -31.41 36.88 23.97
C GLY A 144 -30.18 36.31 23.25
N ASP A 145 -29.35 37.24 22.79
CA ASP A 145 -27.91 37.16 22.47
C ASP A 145 -27.38 36.20 21.39
N ASP A 146 -26.21 36.61 20.87
CA ASP A 146 -25.23 35.96 19.99
C ASP A 146 -25.44 35.90 18.46
N ASP A 147 -24.65 36.77 17.80
CA ASP A 147 -24.20 36.76 16.40
C ASP A 147 -23.88 35.35 15.84
N TYR A 148 -24.59 34.88 14.81
CA TYR A 148 -24.09 33.81 13.92
C TYR A 148 -24.64 33.89 12.48
N VAL A 149 -23.72 33.82 11.51
CA VAL A 149 -24.00 33.52 10.09
C VAL A 149 -24.72 32.17 9.98
N ASN A 150 -25.66 32.03 9.05
CA ASN A 150 -26.57 30.87 9.00
C ASN A 150 -26.37 29.94 7.76
N PRO A 151 -25.25 29.17 7.65
CA PRO A 151 -25.08 28.11 6.64
C PRO A 151 -25.92 26.83 6.94
N TRP A 152 -27.05 26.95 7.62
CA TRP A 152 -27.81 25.82 8.15
C TRP A 152 -29.18 25.76 7.45
N VAL A 153 -29.62 24.57 7.06
CA VAL A 153 -31.06 24.32 6.95
C VAL A 153 -31.63 24.37 8.38
N THR A 154 -31.93 25.53 8.93
CA THR A 154 -32.44 25.61 10.32
C THR A 154 -33.82 24.99 10.45
N GLY A 155 -34.09 24.39 11.60
CA GLY A 155 -35.41 23.82 11.90
C GLY A 155 -35.58 23.54 13.39
N SER A 156 -36.79 23.78 13.88
CA SER A 156 -37.22 23.50 15.25
C SER A 156 -38.27 22.40 15.23
N LEU A 157 -38.07 21.37 16.04
CA LEU A 157 -38.86 20.15 16.07
C LEU A 157 -39.48 20.02 17.45
N TYR A 158 -40.64 20.66 17.62
CA TYR A 158 -41.40 20.62 18.86
C TYR A 158 -42.27 19.37 18.92
N TYR A 159 -42.15 18.60 20.00
CA TYR A 159 -42.99 17.41 20.24
C TYR A 159 -43.97 17.66 21.38
N PRO A 160 -45.21 18.12 21.09
CA PRO A 160 -46.28 18.19 22.08
C PRO A 160 -46.94 16.83 22.29
N TYR A 161 -46.84 16.27 23.50
CA TYR A 161 -47.60 15.07 23.84
C TYR A 161 -49.11 15.36 23.96
N ALA A 162 -49.94 14.53 23.31
CA ALA A 162 -51.40 14.56 23.40
C ALA A 162 -51.94 13.21 23.93
N PRO A 163 -52.71 13.14 25.03
CA PRO A 163 -53.10 11.88 25.64
C PRO A 163 -53.95 10.96 24.75
N LYS A 164 -53.45 9.74 24.49
CA LYS A 164 -54.20 8.56 24.02
C LYS A 164 -55.04 8.72 22.74
N LYS A 165 -54.58 9.45 21.72
CA LYS A 165 -55.32 9.52 20.44
C LYS A 165 -54.55 9.49 19.12
N TYR A 166 -53.22 9.53 19.14
CA TYR A 166 -52.41 9.49 17.91
C TYR A 166 -51.27 8.49 18.06
N ASN A 167 -51.11 7.61 17.07
CA ASN A 167 -49.97 6.70 16.99
C ASN A 167 -48.70 7.53 16.78
N HIS A 168 -47.66 7.22 17.55
CA HIS A 168 -46.28 7.75 17.51
C HIS A 168 -46.00 8.69 16.33
N VAL A 169 -46.15 10.00 16.55
CA VAL A 169 -45.97 11.01 15.49
C VAL A 169 -44.48 11.18 15.21
N MET A 170 -44.04 10.78 14.01
CA MET A 170 -42.75 11.16 13.46
C MET A 170 -42.78 12.64 13.09
N ALA A 171 -41.69 13.34 13.40
CA ALA A 171 -41.37 14.59 12.73
C ALA A 171 -40.22 14.34 11.76
N ILE A 172 -40.33 14.93 10.56
CA ILE A 172 -39.52 14.66 9.38
C ILE A 172 -38.89 15.97 8.91
N LYS A 173 -37.60 15.93 8.59
CA LYS A 173 -36.89 16.99 7.88
C LYS A 173 -36.21 16.40 6.65
N GLU A 174 -36.40 17.06 5.51
CA GLU A 174 -35.79 16.69 4.25
C GLU A 174 -34.53 17.54 4.03
N ILE A 175 -33.41 16.89 3.70
CA ILE A 175 -32.15 17.54 3.31
C ILE A 175 -31.99 17.26 1.82
N LEU A 176 -32.11 18.30 1.00
CA LEU A 176 -32.01 18.19 -0.45
C LEU A 176 -30.53 18.04 -0.87
N GLU A 177 -30.32 17.19 -1.89
CA GLU A 177 -29.07 17.04 -2.65
C GLU A 177 -27.73 17.07 -1.86
N PRO A 178 -27.60 16.35 -0.74
CA PRO A 178 -26.34 16.32 -0.01
C PRO A 178 -25.27 15.60 -0.83
N LYS A 179 -24.07 16.19 -0.93
CA LYS A 179 -22.93 15.58 -1.62
C LYS A 179 -22.36 14.38 -0.81
N PRO A 180 -21.64 13.44 -1.43
CA PRO A 180 -20.90 12.41 -0.69
C PRO A 180 -19.88 13.05 0.25
N GLY A 181 -19.62 12.44 1.41
CA GLY A 181 -18.73 13.03 2.41
C GLY A 181 -19.00 12.61 3.84
N SER A 182 -18.18 13.13 4.75
CA SER A 182 -18.38 13.04 6.19
C SER A 182 -19.01 14.33 6.73
N TYR A 183 -20.04 14.17 7.55
CA TYR A 183 -20.83 15.27 8.11
C TYR A 183 -21.08 15.08 9.60
N LEU A 184 -21.29 16.20 10.28
CA LEU A 184 -21.78 16.29 11.65
C LEU A 184 -23.16 16.92 11.65
N LEU A 185 -24.17 16.15 12.05
CA LEU A 185 -25.47 16.70 12.44
C LEU A 185 -25.34 17.27 13.86
N ILE A 186 -25.75 18.51 14.07
CA ILE A 186 -25.73 19.24 15.35
C ILE A 186 -27.15 19.74 15.64
N TRP A 187 -27.60 19.66 16.90
CA TRP A 187 -28.83 20.31 17.36
C TRP A 187 -28.79 20.60 18.86
N ARG A 188 -29.69 21.45 19.37
CA ARG A 188 -29.89 21.67 20.82
C ARG A 188 -31.09 20.86 21.30
N GLN A 189 -30.96 20.30 22.51
CA GLN A 189 -32.01 19.49 23.15
C GLN A 189 -32.24 19.90 24.61
N ALA A 190 -33.51 19.89 25.05
CA ALA A 190 -33.91 19.89 26.46
C ALA A 190 -35.20 19.08 26.68
N GLY A 191 -35.29 18.40 27.83
CA GLY A 191 -36.48 17.65 28.27
C GLY A 191 -37.36 18.49 29.19
N LEU A 192 -38.63 18.67 28.86
CA LEU A 192 -39.55 19.43 29.71
C LEU A 192 -39.97 18.61 30.94
N THR A 193 -39.92 19.22 32.12
CA THR A 193 -40.11 18.54 33.41
C THR A 193 -41.51 17.96 33.59
N GLY A 194 -41.59 16.63 33.64
CA GLY A 194 -42.78 15.87 34.05
C GLY A 194 -42.68 15.40 35.50
N ALA A 195 -43.81 15.28 36.19
CA ALA A 195 -43.92 15.14 37.66
C ALA A 195 -43.41 13.81 38.28
N SER A 196 -42.67 12.96 37.56
CA SER A 196 -42.31 11.60 38.03
C SER A 196 -40.85 11.16 37.87
N GLY A 197 -39.92 12.05 37.51
CA GLY A 197 -38.46 11.83 37.68
C GLY A 197 -37.78 10.68 36.90
N LEU A 198 -38.53 9.92 36.10
CA LEU A 198 -38.01 8.86 35.22
C LEU A 198 -37.22 9.41 34.01
N PRO A 199 -36.28 8.64 33.44
CA PRO A 199 -35.43 9.07 32.32
C PRO A 199 -36.20 9.34 31.01
N HIS A 200 -35.68 10.24 30.18
CA HIS A 200 -36.26 10.68 28.91
C HIS A 200 -35.37 10.25 27.73
N GLN A 201 -35.83 9.39 26.82
CA GLN A 201 -35.01 8.95 25.66
C GLN A 201 -35.75 8.99 24.32
N TYR A 202 -35.02 9.39 23.28
CA TYR A 202 -35.47 9.39 21.89
C TYR A 202 -34.38 8.88 20.94
N ALA A 203 -34.80 8.48 19.74
CA ALA A 203 -33.97 8.12 18.62
C ALA A 203 -34.08 9.15 17.49
N ILE A 204 -32.98 9.37 16.79
CA ILE A 204 -32.95 10.02 15.47
C ILE A 204 -32.55 8.95 14.45
N GLU A 205 -33.30 8.86 13.35
CA GLU A 205 -32.95 8.02 12.19
C GLU A 205 -32.76 8.90 10.95
N ILE A 206 -31.62 8.79 10.29
CA ILE A 206 -31.37 9.40 8.98
C ILE A 206 -31.60 8.31 7.93
N LYS A 207 -32.49 8.58 6.98
CA LYS A 207 -32.92 7.66 5.91
C LYS A 207 -32.63 8.28 4.54
N ASN A 208 -32.31 7.46 3.54
CA ASN A 208 -32.37 7.90 2.14
C ASN A 208 -33.82 7.93 1.62
N ALA A 209 -34.06 8.49 0.44
CA ALA A 209 -35.41 8.54 -0.16
C ALA A 209 -36.05 7.16 -0.40
N GLY A 210 -35.25 6.08 -0.46
CA GLY A 210 -35.75 4.70 -0.47
C GLY A 210 -36.25 4.19 0.90
N GLY A 211 -36.25 5.04 1.94
CA GLY A 211 -36.63 4.69 3.31
C GLY A 211 -35.59 3.87 4.08
N ARG A 212 -34.44 3.56 3.49
CA ARG A 212 -33.36 2.81 4.15
C ARG A 212 -32.72 3.67 5.23
N CYS A 213 -32.82 3.24 6.49
CA CYS A 213 -32.08 3.85 7.59
C CYS A 213 -30.57 3.70 7.37
N LEU A 214 -29.88 4.81 7.20
CA LEU A 214 -28.43 4.91 7.03
C LEU A 214 -27.73 4.98 8.39
N HIS A 215 -28.30 5.80 9.28
CA HIS A 215 -27.79 6.08 10.62
C HIS A 215 -28.97 6.11 11.60
N ARG A 216 -28.77 5.49 12.77
CA ARG A 216 -29.65 5.67 13.92
C ARG A 216 -28.83 6.05 15.14
N TRP A 217 -29.23 7.14 15.79
CA TRP A 217 -28.72 7.56 17.08
C TRP A 217 -29.82 7.38 18.12
N VAL A 218 -29.42 7.07 19.35
CA VAL A 218 -30.30 6.98 20.53
C VAL A 218 -29.65 7.84 21.59
N SER A 219 -30.44 8.69 22.25
CA SER A 219 -29.96 9.52 23.36
C SER A 219 -29.36 8.62 24.46
N PRO A 220 -28.02 8.67 24.69
CA PRO A 220 -27.34 7.68 25.53
C PRO A 220 -27.66 7.83 27.02
N GLN A 221 -28.19 8.99 27.41
CA GLN A 221 -28.67 9.28 28.76
C GLN A 221 -30.04 9.98 28.68
N ALA A 222 -30.69 10.14 29.83
CA ALA A 222 -31.90 10.93 29.95
C ALA A 222 -31.67 12.38 29.51
N VAL A 223 -32.50 12.91 28.62
CA VAL A 223 -32.47 14.34 28.26
C VAL A 223 -32.82 15.17 29.50
N THR A 224 -31.91 16.06 29.92
CA THR A 224 -32.09 16.95 31.07
C THR A 224 -32.93 18.19 30.71
N PRO A 225 -33.50 18.91 31.68
CA PRO A 225 -34.16 20.20 31.44
C PRO A 225 -33.22 21.33 31.00
N GLU A 226 -31.92 21.19 31.23
CA GLU A 226 -30.88 22.07 30.69
C GLU A 226 -30.72 21.85 29.18
N TYR A 227 -30.62 22.94 28.42
CA TYR A 227 -30.27 22.88 27.00
C TYR A 227 -28.83 22.40 26.82
N LYS A 228 -28.67 21.29 26.09
CA LYS A 228 -27.36 20.72 25.73
C LYS A 228 -27.25 20.58 24.22
N THR A 229 -26.05 20.79 23.70
CA THR A 229 -25.69 20.39 22.34
C THR A 229 -25.79 18.88 22.23
N ALA A 230 -26.29 18.38 21.12
CA ALA A 230 -26.26 16.97 20.76
C ALA A 230 -25.77 16.85 19.32
N THR A 231 -25.00 15.80 19.07
CA THR A 231 -24.30 15.60 17.81
C THR A 231 -24.38 14.17 17.33
N LEU A 232 -24.36 14.00 16.02
CA LEU A 232 -24.34 12.71 15.32
C LEU A 232 -23.45 12.83 14.10
N ALA A 233 -22.30 12.14 14.12
CA ALA A 233 -21.47 11.98 12.94
C ALA A 233 -22.13 11.01 11.94
N LEU A 234 -22.09 11.37 10.66
CA LEU A 234 -22.60 10.56 9.56
C LEU A 234 -21.70 10.60 8.33
N THR A 235 -21.77 9.53 7.54
CA THR A 235 -21.09 9.42 6.24
C THR A 235 -22.15 9.18 5.18
N LEU A 236 -22.03 9.87 4.05
CA LEU A 236 -22.89 9.72 2.89
C LEU A 236 -22.05 9.24 1.70
N THR A 237 -22.49 8.16 1.06
CA THR A 237 -21.87 7.65 -0.18
C THR A 237 -22.56 8.23 -1.42
N ALA A 238 -21.93 8.13 -2.58
CA ALA A 238 -22.58 8.43 -3.87
C ALA A 238 -23.86 7.60 -4.17
N ALA A 239 -24.13 6.53 -3.41
CA ALA A 239 -25.39 5.79 -3.47
C ALA A 239 -26.47 6.36 -2.51
N ASP A 240 -26.08 7.04 -1.43
CA ASP A 240 -26.98 7.69 -0.48
C ASP A 240 -27.40 9.09 -0.97
N CYS A 241 -26.50 9.78 -1.66
CA CYS A 241 -26.62 11.15 -2.17
C CYS A 241 -27.42 11.32 -3.47
N ARG A 242 -28.11 10.27 -3.95
CA ARG A 242 -28.82 10.30 -5.25
C ARG A 242 -30.13 11.10 -5.23
N THR A 243 -30.57 11.49 -4.03
CA THR A 243 -31.88 12.04 -3.69
C THR A 243 -31.74 12.72 -2.32
N SER A 244 -32.82 13.31 -1.83
CA SER A 244 -32.89 13.82 -0.47
C SER A 244 -32.68 12.77 0.64
N LEU A 245 -32.31 13.26 1.82
CA LEU A 245 -32.28 12.51 3.08
C LEU A 245 -33.42 12.93 3.99
N THR A 246 -34.03 11.96 4.67
CA THR A 246 -35.06 12.16 5.69
C THR A 246 -34.49 11.94 7.09
N LEU A 247 -34.49 12.99 7.92
CA LEU A 247 -34.25 12.87 9.36
C LEU A 247 -35.59 12.61 10.07
N THR A 248 -35.67 11.52 10.82
CA THR A 248 -36.85 11.07 11.58
C THR A 248 -36.60 11.13 13.09
N LEU A 249 -37.49 11.74 13.86
CA LEU A 249 -37.48 11.67 15.33
C LEU A 249 -38.44 10.56 15.82
N THR A 250 -38.04 9.72 16.78
CA THR A 250 -38.89 8.67 17.37
C THR A 250 -38.62 8.49 18.88
N PRO A 251 -39.59 8.68 19.80
CA PRO A 251 -39.42 8.38 21.23
C PRO A 251 -39.28 6.86 21.47
N ILE A 252 -38.56 6.45 22.53
CA ILE A 252 -38.16 5.05 22.74
C ILE A 252 -39.09 4.25 23.67
N GLU A 253 -39.90 4.92 24.49
CA GLU A 253 -40.91 4.31 25.36
C GLU A 253 -42.30 4.94 25.13
N ASP A 254 -43.34 4.42 25.78
CA ASP A 254 -44.66 5.07 25.93
C ASP A 254 -44.57 6.31 26.86
N ASP A 255 -43.59 7.17 26.59
CA ASP A 255 -43.28 8.37 27.37
C ASP A 255 -44.38 9.42 27.16
N THR A 256 -44.84 9.99 28.27
CA THR A 256 -46.05 10.84 28.34
C THR A 256 -45.69 12.33 28.32
N ARG A 257 -44.54 12.67 27.72
CA ARG A 257 -43.82 13.93 27.94
C ARG A 257 -43.36 14.57 26.64
N SER A 258 -42.99 15.86 26.73
CA SER A 258 -42.65 16.72 25.59
C SER A 258 -41.16 17.05 25.55
N TYR A 259 -40.62 17.22 24.34
CA TYR A 259 -39.20 17.51 24.08
C TYR A 259 -39.07 18.83 23.30
N ASN A 260 -38.08 19.65 23.67
CA ASN A 260 -37.65 20.80 22.88
C ASN A 260 -36.37 20.45 22.14
N LEU A 261 -36.46 20.29 20.81
CA LEU A 261 -35.32 20.06 19.93
C LEU A 261 -35.30 21.17 18.88
N TYR A 262 -34.20 21.91 18.73
CA TYR A 262 -34.09 22.98 17.73
C TYR A 262 -32.67 23.24 17.25
N GLY A 263 -32.54 24.02 16.19
CA GLY A 263 -31.24 24.39 15.61
C GLY A 263 -30.54 23.21 14.95
N PHE A 264 -31.30 22.34 14.25
CA PHE A 264 -30.72 21.23 13.49
C PHE A 264 -29.87 21.73 12.32
N GLY A 265 -28.55 21.58 12.38
CA GLY A 265 -27.62 21.82 11.27
C GLY A 265 -26.93 20.55 10.80
N LEU A 266 -26.50 20.56 9.54
CA LEU A 266 -25.64 19.53 8.97
C LEU A 266 -24.37 20.23 8.46
N MET A 267 -23.24 19.98 9.10
CA MET A 267 -21.95 20.59 8.74
C MET A 267 -21.00 19.54 8.16
N GLU A 268 -20.19 19.94 7.19
CA GLU A 268 -19.12 19.08 6.66
C GLU A 268 -18.00 18.97 7.69
N ALA A 269 -17.75 17.73 8.12
CA ALA A 269 -16.98 17.42 9.31
C ALA A 269 -16.62 15.92 9.34
N GLY A 270 -15.33 15.61 9.33
CA GLY A 270 -14.89 14.21 9.45
C GLY A 270 -13.39 13.98 9.48
N LEU A 271 -13.06 12.70 9.44
CA LEU A 271 -11.73 12.15 9.28
C LEU A 271 -11.79 11.23 8.06
N GLU A 272 -11.01 11.52 7.01
CA GLU A 272 -11.06 10.86 5.70
C GLU A 272 -9.70 10.23 5.38
N ILE A 273 -9.65 9.18 4.54
CA ILE A 273 -8.40 8.46 4.21
C ILE A 273 -8.31 8.11 2.73
N ASP A 274 -7.07 7.90 2.26
CA ASP A 274 -6.73 7.25 1.00
C ASP A 274 -7.01 5.73 1.16
N TYR A 275 -8.24 5.32 0.86
CA TYR A 275 -8.74 3.96 1.04
C TYR A 275 -8.46 3.10 -0.18
N ASP A 276 -8.61 3.63 -1.40
CA ASP A 276 -8.33 2.88 -2.63
C ASP A 276 -6.83 2.80 -2.96
N ARG A 277 -6.03 3.78 -2.48
CA ARG A 277 -4.57 3.87 -2.58
C ARG A 277 -4.08 4.32 -3.95
N ASP A 278 -4.87 5.17 -4.63
CA ASP A 278 -4.41 5.94 -5.80
C ASP A 278 -3.39 7.04 -5.41
N GLY A 279 -3.35 7.44 -4.14
CA GLY A 279 -2.51 8.53 -3.62
C GLY A 279 -3.24 9.85 -3.46
N ARG A 280 -4.57 9.84 -3.35
CA ARG A 280 -5.45 10.97 -3.06
C ARG A 280 -6.38 10.63 -1.90
N ILE A 281 -7.08 11.63 -1.39
CA ILE A 281 -8.22 11.44 -0.48
C ILE A 281 -9.40 12.12 -1.15
N GLU A 282 -10.31 11.33 -1.70
CA GLU A 282 -11.55 11.82 -2.30
C GLU A 282 -12.68 11.96 -1.27
N ARG A 283 -13.68 12.75 -1.63
CA ARG A 283 -14.74 13.13 -0.70
C ARG A 283 -15.71 11.98 -0.44
N GLY A 284 -15.81 11.55 0.81
CA GLY A 284 -16.61 10.38 1.19
C GLY A 284 -15.91 9.04 0.91
N GLU A 285 -14.64 9.08 0.55
CA GLU A 285 -13.76 7.91 0.53
C GLU A 285 -13.51 7.42 1.95
N LEU A 286 -14.11 6.27 2.31
CA LEU A 286 -14.01 5.70 3.65
C LEU A 286 -14.07 4.16 3.65
N PRO A 287 -13.43 3.52 4.65
CA PRO A 287 -13.46 2.07 4.80
C PRO A 287 -14.87 1.57 5.19
N PRO A 288 -15.35 0.46 4.60
CA PRO A 288 -16.66 -0.11 4.94
C PRO A 288 -16.74 -0.59 6.40
N ARG A 289 -17.92 -0.42 7.02
CA ARG A 289 -18.19 -0.82 8.41
C ARG A 289 -18.17 -2.35 8.60
N GLY A 290 -17.28 -2.87 9.46
CA GLY A 290 -17.44 -4.19 10.09
C GLY A 290 -16.15 -4.95 10.39
N LYS A 291 -15.94 -5.31 11.67
CA LYS A 291 -14.70 -5.92 12.21
C LYS A 291 -14.28 -7.23 11.54
N LYS A 292 -12.97 -7.39 11.32
CA LYS A 292 -12.02 -8.01 12.28
C LYS A 292 -10.56 -7.72 11.86
N PHE A 293 -9.61 -7.72 12.80
CA PHE A 293 -8.52 -8.71 12.92
C PHE A 293 -7.33 -8.21 13.79
N GLU A 294 -6.63 -9.14 14.45
CA GLU A 294 -5.65 -8.88 15.52
C GLU A 294 -4.22 -8.69 15.02
N THR A 295 -3.59 -7.58 15.38
CA THR A 295 -2.41 -7.17 14.61
C THR A 295 -1.42 -6.25 15.38
N THR A 296 -0.12 -6.56 15.61
CA THR A 296 1.00 -5.64 15.98
C THR A 296 2.16 -5.67 14.96
N ASP A 297 2.80 -4.56 14.56
CA ASP A 297 3.88 -4.54 13.52
C ASP A 297 5.34 -4.62 14.06
N LEU A 298 6.18 -5.45 13.41
CA LEU A 298 7.65 -5.59 13.49
C LEU A 298 8.10 -6.54 12.35
N PRO A 299 9.17 -6.28 11.54
CA PRO A 299 10.51 -6.02 12.09
C PRO A 299 11.51 -5.15 11.28
N GLU A 300 12.18 -4.21 11.96
CA GLU A 300 13.53 -3.73 11.61
C GLU A 300 14.59 -4.79 11.97
N PRO A 301 15.60 -5.08 11.11
CA PRO A 301 16.69 -6.00 11.44
C PRO A 301 17.92 -5.33 12.11
N SER A 302 17.87 -4.02 12.35
CA SER A 302 19.02 -3.20 12.82
C SER A 302 18.97 -2.78 14.30
N SER A 303 17.81 -2.79 14.95
CA SER A 303 17.69 -2.45 16.37
C SER A 303 16.74 -3.39 17.12
N THR A 304 17.00 -3.61 18.40
CA THR A 304 16.16 -4.41 19.30
C THR A 304 14.96 -3.64 19.85
N LYS A 305 14.52 -2.57 19.16
CA LYS A 305 13.42 -1.69 19.55
C LYS A 305 12.42 -1.53 18.40
N ASN A 306 11.15 -1.34 18.74
CA ASN A 306 10.10 -1.05 17.76
C ASN A 306 10.35 0.33 17.12
N ASN A 307 10.03 0.49 15.83
CA ASN A 307 10.26 1.75 15.11
C ASN A 307 9.46 2.91 15.76
N ALA A 308 8.17 2.68 16.01
CA ALA A 308 7.26 3.57 16.74
C ALA A 308 7.62 3.87 18.23
N ALA A 309 8.75 3.33 18.73
CA ALA A 309 9.34 3.70 20.03
C ALA A 309 10.54 4.65 19.89
N GLN A 310 10.90 5.05 18.67
CA GLN A 310 11.85 6.12 18.37
C GLN A 310 11.08 7.42 18.11
N PRO A 311 11.59 8.59 18.54
CA PRO A 311 10.95 9.88 18.27
C PRO A 311 11.25 10.37 16.84
N GLY A 312 10.23 10.90 16.17
CA GLY A 312 10.35 11.47 14.82
C GLY A 312 10.30 10.42 13.70
N ILE A 313 10.28 10.88 12.45
CA ILE A 313 10.54 10.03 11.29
C ILE A 313 12.06 9.93 11.11
N ASN A 314 12.64 8.73 11.27
CA ASN A 314 14.10 8.55 11.26
C ASN A 314 14.69 8.45 9.83
N GLY A 315 13.86 8.19 8.82
CA GLY A 315 14.20 8.45 7.42
C GLY A 315 13.11 8.11 6.41
N LEU A 316 13.36 8.41 5.12
CA LEU A 316 12.42 8.17 4.01
C LEU A 316 11.95 6.70 3.88
N ARG A 317 12.63 5.75 4.55
CA ARG A 317 12.23 4.34 4.58
C ARG A 317 11.02 4.09 5.47
N ASP A 318 10.81 4.91 6.50
CA ASP A 318 9.69 4.80 7.43
C ASP A 318 8.37 5.25 6.81
N LEU A 319 8.38 6.12 5.79
CA LEU A 319 7.16 6.73 5.22
C LEU A 319 6.13 5.70 4.74
N VAL A 320 6.56 4.51 4.34
CA VAL A 320 5.68 3.40 3.93
C VAL A 320 4.97 2.69 5.10
N ASP A 321 5.26 3.09 6.34
CA ASP A 321 4.56 2.69 7.56
C ASP A 321 3.59 3.76 8.07
N PHE A 322 3.51 4.92 7.39
CA PHE A 322 2.51 5.95 7.65
C PHE A 322 1.36 5.84 6.63
N PHE A 323 0.16 6.22 7.06
CA PHE A 323 -0.98 6.47 6.16
C PHE A 323 -1.51 7.90 6.37
N PRO A 324 -2.02 8.57 5.32
CA PRO A 324 -2.59 9.90 5.44
C PRO A 324 -4.02 9.85 5.98
N VAL A 325 -4.36 10.77 6.87
CA VAL A 325 -5.73 11.10 7.30
C VAL A 325 -5.96 12.58 7.04
N ASN A 326 -7.00 12.94 6.28
CA ASN A 326 -7.47 14.32 6.19
C ASN A 326 -8.40 14.63 7.37
N ILE A 327 -8.04 15.65 8.16
CA ILE A 327 -8.90 16.20 9.21
C ILE A 327 -9.80 17.27 8.58
N ASN A 328 -10.91 16.81 7.98
CA ASN A 328 -11.86 17.65 7.27
C ASN A 328 -12.79 18.40 8.26
N ILE A 329 -12.30 19.48 8.87
CA ILE A 329 -13.02 20.24 9.91
C ILE A 329 -12.97 21.77 9.75
N ALA A 330 -12.53 22.28 8.60
CA ALA A 330 -12.35 23.73 8.39
C ALA A 330 -13.62 24.54 8.69
N ASN A 331 -14.79 24.01 8.33
CA ASN A 331 -16.09 24.63 8.62
C ASN A 331 -16.44 24.60 10.12
N LEU A 332 -16.07 23.56 10.86
CA LEU A 332 -16.26 23.52 12.32
C LEU A 332 -15.39 24.55 13.03
N LEU A 333 -14.14 24.77 12.58
CA LEU A 333 -13.22 25.73 13.18
C LEU A 333 -13.70 27.19 13.09
N ARG A 334 -14.58 27.52 12.12
CA ARG A 334 -15.21 28.85 12.00
C ARG A 334 -16.27 29.10 13.09
N VAL A 335 -16.91 28.04 13.60
CA VAL A 335 -17.97 28.10 14.63
C VAL A 335 -17.40 27.82 16.02
N TYR A 336 -16.71 26.70 16.18
CA TYR A 336 -16.10 26.23 17.44
C TYR A 336 -14.66 26.75 17.57
N ARG A 337 -14.50 28.08 17.48
CA ARG A 337 -13.17 28.70 17.29
C ARG A 337 -12.20 28.43 18.46
N PRO A 338 -10.92 28.13 18.20
CA PRO A 338 -9.92 27.95 19.27
C PRO A 338 -9.70 29.18 20.16
N ASP A 339 -9.90 30.40 19.64
CA ASP A 339 -9.83 31.65 20.42
C ASP A 339 -11.02 31.82 21.39
N ALA A 340 -12.15 31.16 21.12
CA ALA A 340 -13.34 31.11 21.98
C ALA A 340 -13.27 30.01 23.06
N GLY A 341 -12.09 29.42 23.30
CA GLY A 341 -11.83 28.44 24.35
C GLY A 341 -12.11 26.99 23.99
N TYR A 342 -12.25 26.67 22.69
CA TYR A 342 -12.37 25.28 22.23
C TYR A 342 -10.99 24.65 21.99
N HIS A 343 -10.78 23.44 22.51
CA HIS A 343 -9.55 22.68 22.34
C HIS A 343 -9.79 21.45 21.46
N TYR A 344 -8.86 21.19 20.54
CA TYR A 344 -8.94 20.13 19.55
C TYR A 344 -7.86 19.08 19.82
N GLN A 345 -8.28 17.82 19.98
CA GLN A 345 -7.40 16.72 20.36
C GLN A 345 -7.78 15.46 19.58
N ILE A 346 -6.78 14.68 19.16
CA ILE A 346 -6.99 13.34 18.65
C ILE A 346 -6.82 12.35 19.81
N ARG A 347 -7.66 11.32 19.86
CA ARG A 347 -7.56 10.22 20.82
C ARG A 347 -7.69 8.88 20.13
N GLN A 348 -6.92 7.92 20.60
CA GLN A 348 -7.30 6.51 20.50
C GLN A 348 -7.27 5.95 21.92
N SER A 349 -8.34 5.30 22.35
CA SER A 349 -8.57 4.93 23.75
C SER A 349 -7.45 4.06 24.35
N ASP A 350 -6.73 3.31 23.52
CA ASP A 350 -5.61 2.46 23.89
C ASP A 350 -4.22 3.05 23.56
N ALA A 351 -4.10 4.29 23.06
CA ALA A 351 -2.83 4.91 22.66
C ALA A 351 -2.03 4.13 21.58
N ALA A 352 -2.70 3.49 20.62
CA ALA A 352 -2.05 2.72 19.57
C ALA A 352 -1.61 3.51 18.32
N VAL A 353 -1.78 4.83 18.25
CA VAL A 353 -1.29 5.69 17.15
C VAL A 353 -0.39 6.83 17.62
N GLN A 354 0.40 7.37 16.69
CA GLN A 354 1.09 8.66 16.78
C GLN A 354 1.02 9.39 15.43
N PHE A 355 1.20 10.71 15.43
CA PHE A 355 0.94 11.57 14.28
C PHE A 355 2.13 12.43 13.87
N VAL A 356 2.24 12.73 12.58
CA VAL A 356 3.12 13.77 12.04
C VAL A 356 2.26 14.74 11.24
N LEU A 357 2.37 16.03 11.56
CA LEU A 357 1.63 17.10 10.88
C LEU A 357 2.22 17.40 9.51
N THR A 358 1.37 17.68 8.50
CA THR A 358 1.84 18.02 7.15
C THR A 358 1.05 19.15 6.46
N SER A 359 1.62 19.72 5.40
CA SER A 359 0.94 20.61 4.43
C SER A 359 0.36 19.89 3.21
N LEU A 360 0.42 18.56 3.15
CA LEU A 360 -0.14 17.79 2.03
C LEU A 360 -1.61 18.14 1.84
N SER A 361 -2.04 18.32 0.59
CA SER A 361 -3.46 18.40 0.27
C SER A 361 -4.01 16.99 0.03
N PRO A 362 -5.32 16.77 0.25
CA PRO A 362 -6.03 15.55 -0.13
C PRO A 362 -5.67 15.05 -1.54
N SER A 363 -5.52 15.97 -2.51
CA SER A 363 -5.23 15.65 -3.91
C SER A 363 -3.81 15.14 -4.24
N VAL A 364 -2.86 15.18 -3.28
CA VAL A 364 -1.44 14.82 -3.50
C VAL A 364 -0.82 13.99 -2.38
N VAL A 365 -1.61 13.36 -1.50
CA VAL A 365 -1.08 12.63 -0.33
C VAL A 365 -0.07 11.53 -0.69
N GLY A 366 -0.20 10.92 -1.88
CA GLY A 366 0.72 9.91 -2.40
C GLY A 366 2.14 10.40 -2.69
N GLU A 367 2.42 11.71 -2.63
CA GLU A 367 3.79 12.23 -2.79
C GLU A 367 4.75 11.76 -1.69
N ILE A 368 4.26 11.33 -0.52
CA ILE A 368 5.07 10.65 0.51
C ILE A 368 5.77 9.37 0.00
N HIS A 369 5.29 8.78 -1.09
CA HIS A 369 5.84 7.60 -1.73
C HIS A 369 6.56 7.90 -3.06
N ARG A 370 6.60 9.16 -3.51
CA ARG A 370 7.04 9.56 -4.86
C ARG A 370 8.12 10.64 -4.85
N ASP A 371 8.02 11.64 -3.96
CA ASP A 371 9.00 12.73 -3.85
C ASP A 371 10.06 12.44 -2.75
N PRO A 372 11.34 12.25 -3.11
CA PRO A 372 12.42 12.08 -2.14
C PRO A 372 12.86 13.38 -1.45
N ASP A 373 12.47 14.56 -1.96
CA ASP A 373 12.85 15.89 -1.45
C ASP A 373 11.69 16.60 -0.72
N LEU A 374 10.66 15.84 -0.33
CA LEU A 374 9.40 16.33 0.23
C LEU A 374 9.61 17.19 1.50
N LYS A 375 9.12 18.44 1.49
CA LYS A 375 9.28 19.43 2.57
C LYS A 375 7.94 19.96 3.08
N VAL A 376 7.10 19.02 3.53
CA VAL A 376 5.72 19.29 3.94
C VAL A 376 5.50 19.18 5.44
N PHE A 377 6.54 18.92 6.24
CA PHE A 377 6.36 18.46 7.61
C PHE A 377 6.23 19.60 8.64
N GLY A 378 5.68 19.27 9.81
CA GLY A 378 5.53 20.16 10.96
C GLY A 378 4.27 21.04 10.90
N PRO A 379 3.99 21.85 11.96
CA PRO A 379 2.74 22.61 12.08
C PRO A 379 2.51 23.65 10.97
N THR A 380 3.60 24.23 10.46
CA THR A 380 3.61 25.17 9.31
C THR A 380 3.66 24.45 7.96
N GLY A 381 4.09 23.17 7.97
CA GLY A 381 4.19 22.31 6.79
C GLY A 381 5.20 22.79 5.75
N ASN A 382 6.39 23.21 6.21
CA ASN A 382 7.50 23.64 5.36
C ASN A 382 8.84 23.02 5.77
N GLN A 383 8.81 22.02 6.66
CA GLN A 383 10.01 21.40 7.23
C GLN A 383 10.41 20.15 6.44
N ASP A 384 11.70 19.84 6.48
CA ASP A 384 12.29 18.59 5.96
C ASP A 384 11.91 17.40 6.86
N LEU A 385 11.87 16.19 6.30
CA LEU A 385 11.55 14.95 7.02
C LEU A 385 12.33 14.79 8.33
N LYS A 386 13.61 15.17 8.35
CA LYS A 386 14.47 15.04 9.54
C LYS A 386 14.11 15.98 10.69
N ALA A 387 13.27 16.99 10.42
CA ALA A 387 12.73 17.90 11.42
C ALA A 387 11.28 17.56 11.78
N ALA A 388 10.69 16.51 11.17
CA ALA A 388 9.32 16.09 11.44
C ALA A 388 9.16 15.60 12.89
N GLU A 389 8.46 16.40 13.70
CA GLU A 389 8.07 16.03 15.05
C GLU A 389 6.90 15.02 15.02
N THR A 390 7.03 13.96 15.80
CA THR A 390 5.97 12.98 16.02
C THR A 390 5.20 13.33 17.30
N LEU A 391 3.92 13.67 17.15
CA LEU A 391 2.99 13.87 18.26
C LEU A 391 2.51 12.51 18.77
N ALA A 392 2.96 12.16 19.98
CA ALA A 392 2.63 10.90 20.65
C ALA A 392 1.53 11.10 21.72
N PRO A 393 0.74 10.06 22.03
CA PRO A 393 -0.29 10.14 23.06
C PRO A 393 0.29 10.40 24.44
N SER A 394 -0.35 11.33 25.15
CA SER A 394 -0.13 11.63 26.57
C SER A 394 -0.27 10.37 27.42
N ALA A 395 0.53 10.28 28.49
CA ALA A 395 0.59 9.12 29.36
C ALA A 395 -0.63 8.96 30.29
N ASP A 396 -1.38 10.05 30.53
CA ASP A 396 -2.44 10.09 31.55
C ASP A 396 -3.84 9.83 30.95
N ASP A 397 -4.08 10.26 29.71
CA ASP A 397 -5.41 10.32 29.07
C ASP A 397 -5.44 9.81 27.62
N ASN A 398 -4.28 9.44 27.06
CA ASN A 398 -4.06 9.03 25.67
C ASN A 398 -4.43 10.11 24.62
N LEU A 399 -4.53 11.38 25.02
CA LEU A 399 -4.82 12.52 24.14
C LEU A 399 -3.57 12.99 23.38
N ILE A 400 -3.79 13.51 22.18
CA ILE A 400 -2.80 14.14 21.31
C ILE A 400 -3.34 15.51 20.90
N PRO A 401 -2.92 16.61 21.55
CA PRO A 401 -3.36 17.96 21.21
C PRO A 401 -2.98 18.35 19.78
N ILE A 402 -3.92 18.96 19.05
CA ILE A 402 -3.63 19.55 17.74
C ILE A 402 -3.15 21.00 17.97
N PRO A 403 -1.93 21.38 17.55
CA PRO A 403 -1.42 22.74 17.76
C PRO A 403 -2.28 23.80 17.06
N ASN A 404 -2.56 24.91 17.76
CA ASN A 404 -3.34 26.02 17.20
C ASN A 404 -2.78 26.55 15.86
N THR A 405 -1.45 26.55 15.67
CA THR A 405 -0.81 26.92 14.41
C THR A 405 -1.23 26.02 13.24
N PHE A 406 -1.43 24.73 13.49
CA PHE A 406 -1.95 23.79 12.50
C PHE A 406 -3.45 24.02 12.25
N LEU A 407 -4.24 24.32 13.29
CA LEU A 407 -5.68 24.64 13.14
C LEU A 407 -5.92 25.92 12.34
N THR A 408 -5.12 26.97 12.55
CA THR A 408 -5.13 28.19 11.72
C THR A 408 -4.84 27.83 10.26
N THR A 409 -3.75 27.10 10.03
CA THR A 409 -3.33 26.65 8.69
C THR A 409 -4.41 25.77 8.00
N LEU A 410 -5.10 24.92 8.77
CA LEU A 410 -6.21 24.08 8.30
C LEU A 410 -7.40 24.94 7.88
N THR A 411 -7.73 25.97 8.66
CA THR A 411 -8.81 26.92 8.36
C THR A 411 -8.52 27.75 7.10
N GLU A 412 -7.27 28.19 6.92
CA GLU A 412 -6.79 28.92 5.73
C GLU A 412 -6.82 28.06 4.45
N ARG A 413 -6.42 26.78 4.55
CA ARG A 413 -6.31 25.88 3.39
C ARG A 413 -7.58 25.10 3.08
N GLY A 414 -8.51 24.99 4.03
CA GLY A 414 -9.71 24.16 3.94
C GLY A 414 -9.49 22.67 4.25
N TYR A 415 -8.26 22.23 4.49
CA TYR A 415 -7.90 20.82 4.73
C TYR A 415 -6.74 20.69 5.71
N GLY A 416 -6.58 19.51 6.33
CA GLY A 416 -5.54 19.25 7.32
C GLY A 416 -5.06 17.81 7.31
N VAL A 417 -4.13 17.48 6.41
CA VAL A 417 -3.59 16.11 6.32
C VAL A 417 -2.54 15.87 7.40
N VAL A 418 -2.76 14.82 8.18
CA VAL A 418 -1.79 14.26 9.12
C VAL A 418 -1.37 12.87 8.65
N LEU A 419 -0.11 12.51 8.87
CA LEU A 419 0.38 11.16 8.68
C LEU A 419 0.29 10.39 9.99
N VAL A 420 -0.21 9.16 9.94
CA VAL A 420 -0.50 8.33 11.12
C VAL A 420 0.36 7.08 11.11
N GLU A 421 1.06 6.82 12.23
CA GLU A 421 1.80 5.58 12.47
C GLU A 421 1.15 4.80 13.62
N GLY A 422 0.90 3.51 13.40
CA GLY A 422 0.46 2.55 14.42
C GLY A 422 1.60 2.05 15.31
N ARG A 423 1.49 2.32 16.61
CA ARG A 423 2.48 1.92 17.63
C ARG A 423 2.29 0.47 18.10
N LYS A 424 1.05 -0.04 18.01
CA LYS A 424 0.66 -1.40 18.40
C LYS A 424 -0.69 -1.81 17.80
N SER A 425 -1.19 -2.99 18.20
CA SER A 425 -2.55 -3.44 17.89
C SER A 425 -3.62 -2.55 18.47
N THR A 426 -4.67 -2.37 17.67
CA THR A 426 -5.91 -1.73 18.10
C THR A 426 -7.10 -2.19 17.28
N GLN A 427 -8.28 -2.09 17.87
CA GLN A 427 -9.60 -2.17 17.21
C GLN A 427 -10.46 -0.95 17.60
N GLU A 428 -9.82 0.05 18.21
CA GLU A 428 -10.46 1.24 18.76
C GLU A 428 -10.48 2.32 17.68
N PRO A 429 -11.62 3.02 17.49
CA PRO A 429 -11.71 4.05 16.47
C PRO A 429 -10.73 5.19 16.78
N LEU A 430 -10.29 5.87 15.73
CA LEU A 430 -9.62 7.14 15.91
C LEU A 430 -10.67 8.22 16.17
N GLU A 431 -10.57 8.89 17.30
CA GLU A 431 -11.51 9.93 17.72
C GLU A 431 -10.88 11.31 17.54
N LEU A 432 -11.59 12.23 16.90
CA LEU A 432 -11.34 13.67 17.06
C LEU A 432 -12.29 14.19 18.12
N ILE A 433 -11.75 14.84 19.14
CA ILE A 433 -12.44 15.40 20.29
C ILE A 433 -12.32 16.92 20.22
N ILE A 434 -13.44 17.61 20.37
CA ILE A 434 -13.48 19.06 20.59
C ILE A 434 -14.11 19.28 21.97
N GLU A 435 -13.33 19.87 22.86
CA GLU A 435 -13.73 20.14 24.24
C GLU A 435 -13.72 21.64 24.55
N LYS A 436 -14.48 22.04 25.57
CA LYS A 436 -14.44 23.37 26.17
C LYS A 436 -14.66 23.24 27.67
N ASP A 437 -13.86 23.94 28.47
CA ASP A 437 -13.92 23.92 29.94
C ASP A 437 -13.91 22.49 30.56
N GLY A 438 -13.23 21.54 29.89
CA GLY A 438 -13.15 20.13 30.29
C GLY A 438 -14.37 19.27 29.93
N VAL A 439 -15.31 19.81 29.14
CA VAL A 439 -16.49 19.10 28.62
C VAL A 439 -16.32 18.81 27.13
N VAL A 440 -16.48 17.54 26.74
CA VAL A 440 -16.48 17.13 25.33
C VAL A 440 -17.81 17.51 24.69
N GLU A 441 -17.79 18.52 23.81
CA GLU A 441 -18.96 19.01 23.07
C GLU A 441 -19.15 18.24 21.75
N ILE A 442 -18.06 17.93 21.05
CA ILE A 442 -18.09 17.24 19.75
C ILE A 442 -17.12 16.06 19.77
N LYS A 443 -17.57 14.96 19.16
CA LYS A 443 -16.75 13.78 18.87
C LYS A 443 -17.02 13.29 17.45
N LEU A 444 -15.97 13.25 16.63
CA LEU A 444 -15.95 12.58 15.34
C LEU A 444 -15.14 11.28 15.46
N GLN A 445 -15.48 10.25 14.69
CA GLN A 445 -14.83 8.95 14.76
C GLN A 445 -14.54 8.38 13.36
N LEU A 446 -13.30 7.95 13.14
CA LEU A 446 -12.89 7.09 12.03
C LEU A 446 -12.76 5.65 12.55
N PRO A 447 -13.54 4.67 12.03
CA PRO A 447 -13.31 3.26 12.31
C PRO A 447 -11.90 2.84 11.87
N LEU A 448 -11.10 2.30 12.79
CA LEU A 448 -9.69 1.97 12.57
C LEU A 448 -9.32 0.61 13.17
N ALA A 449 -8.42 -0.10 12.50
CA ALA A 449 -7.76 -1.32 12.96
C ALA A 449 -6.33 -1.36 12.37
N LEU A 450 -5.33 -1.78 13.16
CA LEU A 450 -3.90 -1.65 12.78
C LEU A 450 -3.05 -2.86 13.21
N GLY A 451 -2.05 -3.26 12.39
CA GLY A 451 -0.83 -3.98 12.82
C GLY A 451 -0.07 -4.78 11.73
N PRO A 452 0.54 -5.98 11.98
CA PRO A 452 1.65 -6.42 11.17
C PRO A 452 1.15 -6.68 9.78
N VAL A 453 1.92 -6.09 8.88
CA VAL A 453 1.96 -6.47 7.49
C VAL A 453 1.97 -8.00 7.29
N GLU A 454 2.65 -8.76 8.15
CA GLU A 454 2.68 -10.23 8.07
C GLU A 454 1.35 -10.96 8.27
N SER A 455 0.33 -10.32 8.86
CA SER A 455 -1.01 -10.90 8.97
C SER A 455 -1.82 -10.82 7.68
N MET A 456 -1.37 -9.99 6.73
CA MET A 456 -2.08 -9.61 5.51
C MET A 456 -1.72 -10.47 4.30
N TYR A 457 -0.75 -11.37 4.45
CA TYR A 457 -0.30 -12.20 3.34
C TYR A 457 0.07 -13.61 3.79
N ARG A 458 0.07 -14.53 2.83
CA ARG A 458 0.35 -15.95 3.10
C ARG A 458 1.84 -16.21 3.21
N HIS A 459 2.22 -17.14 4.06
CA HIS A 459 3.61 -17.53 4.26
C HIS A 459 3.82 -18.95 3.75
N LEU A 460 4.87 -19.19 2.95
CA LEU A 460 5.29 -20.52 2.54
C LEU A 460 6.71 -20.80 2.98
N ASN A 461 6.88 -21.76 3.89
CA ASN A 461 8.17 -22.15 4.43
C ASN A 461 8.68 -23.45 3.80
N LEU A 462 9.82 -23.34 3.13
CA LEU A 462 10.55 -24.42 2.47
C LEU A 462 11.98 -24.57 3.02
N THR A 463 12.32 -23.96 4.17
CA THR A 463 13.70 -23.97 4.68
C THR A 463 14.19 -25.36 5.11
N GLN A 464 13.28 -26.28 5.39
CA GLN A 464 13.59 -27.68 5.73
C GLN A 464 13.60 -28.63 4.51
N VAL A 465 13.40 -28.11 3.30
CA VAL A 465 13.43 -28.92 2.06
C VAL A 465 14.82 -29.51 1.78
N PRO A 466 15.93 -28.75 1.85
CA PRO A 466 17.21 -29.27 1.36
C PRO A 466 17.72 -30.51 2.12
N ARG A 467 18.40 -31.36 1.36
CA ARG A 467 19.07 -32.58 1.81
C ARG A 467 20.52 -32.52 1.32
N ASN A 468 21.47 -32.99 2.13
CA ASN A 468 22.84 -33.22 1.70
C ASN A 468 22.89 -34.31 0.61
N MET A 469 24.07 -34.53 0.00
CA MET A 469 24.24 -35.53 -1.06
C MET A 469 23.98 -36.98 -0.59
N ASP A 470 24.20 -37.28 0.69
CA ASP A 470 23.86 -38.55 1.34
C ASP A 470 22.37 -38.70 1.67
N GLY A 471 21.56 -37.65 1.43
CA GLY A 471 20.13 -37.62 1.75
C GLY A 471 19.79 -37.18 3.17
N THR A 472 20.76 -36.78 4.01
CA THR A 472 20.48 -36.25 5.36
C THR A 472 19.82 -34.86 5.28
N PRO A 473 18.83 -34.52 6.14
CA PRO A 473 18.24 -33.18 6.21
C PRO A 473 19.25 -32.09 6.55
N VAL A 474 19.13 -30.93 5.90
CA VAL A 474 19.91 -29.73 6.24
C VAL A 474 19.07 -28.82 7.13
N ALA A 475 19.52 -28.58 8.36
CA ALA A 475 18.93 -27.57 9.23
C ALA A 475 19.23 -26.16 8.67
N PRO A 476 18.24 -25.26 8.59
CA PRO A 476 18.48 -23.85 8.28
C PRO A 476 19.08 -23.11 9.49
N PRO A 477 19.88 -22.03 9.29
CA PRO A 477 20.43 -21.25 10.41
C PRO A 477 19.35 -20.64 11.31
N ILE A 478 18.31 -20.08 10.69
CA ILE A 478 17.07 -19.63 11.35
C ILE A 478 15.89 -20.17 10.55
N LEU A 479 14.93 -20.78 11.23
CA LEU A 479 13.70 -21.27 10.61
C LEU A 479 12.83 -20.09 10.14
N GLY A 480 12.22 -20.19 8.96
CA GLY A 480 11.19 -19.23 8.54
C GLY A 480 9.93 -19.32 9.42
N ARG A 481 9.05 -18.32 9.32
CA ARG A 481 7.68 -18.38 9.85
C ARG A 481 6.98 -19.67 9.36
N PRO A 482 6.11 -20.33 10.15
CA PRO A 482 5.38 -21.52 9.69
C PRO A 482 4.58 -21.27 8.40
N THR A 483 4.35 -22.34 7.62
CA THR A 483 3.53 -22.24 6.40
C THR A 483 2.07 -21.95 6.76
N GLU A 484 1.54 -20.87 6.21
CA GLU A 484 0.22 -20.31 6.48
C GLU A 484 -0.45 -19.97 5.13
N GLY A 485 -1.06 -20.99 4.52
CA GLY A 485 -1.75 -20.89 3.21
C GLY A 485 -3.25 -20.56 3.30
N LYS A 486 -3.78 -20.40 4.51
CA LYS A 486 -5.19 -19.99 4.75
C LYS A 486 -5.41 -18.56 4.25
N ILE A 487 -6.67 -18.13 4.18
CA ILE A 487 -7.01 -16.74 3.90
C ILE A 487 -6.38 -15.87 5.00
N PRO A 488 -5.57 -14.84 4.66
CA PRO A 488 -4.94 -13.97 5.65
C PRO A 488 -6.00 -13.23 6.45
N GLU A 489 -5.70 -13.02 7.73
CA GLU A 489 -6.59 -12.31 8.64
C GLU A 489 -6.51 -10.79 8.39
N GLY A 490 -5.30 -10.22 8.28
CA GLY A 490 -5.13 -8.78 8.06
C GLY A 490 -5.56 -8.27 6.68
N LEU A 491 -5.67 -9.14 5.67
CA LEU A 491 -6.18 -8.82 4.32
C LEU A 491 -6.82 -10.06 3.69
N PRO A 492 -8.09 -10.34 4.00
CA PRO A 492 -8.77 -11.49 3.44
C PRO A 492 -9.10 -11.32 1.94
N ASP A 493 -9.05 -12.45 1.22
CA ASP A 493 -9.11 -12.56 -0.24
C ASP A 493 -10.26 -11.83 -0.99
N ARG A 494 -11.30 -11.34 -0.29
CA ARG A 494 -12.43 -10.62 -0.88
C ARG A 494 -12.16 -9.14 -1.17
N ASP A 495 -11.11 -8.56 -0.57
CA ASP A 495 -10.62 -7.21 -0.88
C ASP A 495 -9.48 -7.21 -1.91
N CYS A 496 -9.04 -8.40 -2.29
CA CYS A 496 -8.04 -8.58 -3.31
C CYS A 496 -8.69 -8.82 -4.68
N ASN A 497 -8.07 -8.28 -5.73
CA ASN A 497 -8.37 -8.66 -7.12
C ASN A 497 -8.04 -10.15 -7.35
N ASP A 498 -8.24 -10.70 -8.55
CA ASP A 498 -8.07 -12.15 -8.77
C ASP A 498 -6.60 -12.61 -8.96
N ARG A 499 -5.62 -11.68 -8.90
CA ARG A 499 -4.19 -11.96 -9.07
C ARG A 499 -3.52 -12.52 -7.82
N TRP A 500 -2.41 -13.22 -8.05
CA TRP A 500 -1.48 -13.69 -7.02
C TRP A 500 -0.08 -13.13 -7.28
N PHE A 501 0.57 -12.59 -6.25
CA PHE A 501 1.96 -12.17 -6.28
C PHE A 501 2.79 -13.05 -5.33
N VAL A 502 3.69 -13.86 -5.88
CA VAL A 502 4.52 -14.81 -5.12
C VAL A 502 5.96 -14.33 -5.11
N LEU A 503 6.50 -13.96 -3.94
CA LEU A 503 7.88 -13.46 -3.80
C LEU A 503 8.83 -14.54 -3.28
N VAL A 504 9.92 -14.78 -4.00
CA VAL A 504 11.04 -15.64 -3.58
C VAL A 504 12.30 -14.80 -3.34
N HIS A 505 12.82 -14.81 -2.11
CA HIS A 505 14.01 -14.04 -1.73
C HIS A 505 15.34 -14.63 -2.26
N GLY A 506 16.41 -13.85 -2.17
CA GLY A 506 17.76 -14.20 -2.63
C GLY A 506 18.62 -15.06 -1.70
N TYR A 507 19.92 -15.09 -2.03
CA TYR A 507 21.02 -15.71 -1.26
C TYR A 507 21.33 -14.96 0.04
N ASN A 508 21.87 -15.66 1.05
CA ASN A 508 22.25 -15.11 2.36
C ASN A 508 21.08 -14.45 3.13
N VAL A 509 19.88 -14.99 2.90
CA VAL A 509 18.63 -14.59 3.56
C VAL A 509 18.14 -15.77 4.41
N ASP A 510 18.27 -15.61 5.72
CA ASP A 510 17.72 -16.52 6.73
C ASP A 510 16.23 -16.27 6.99
N GLY A 511 15.61 -17.08 7.85
CA GLY A 511 14.20 -16.99 8.20
C GLY A 511 13.74 -15.63 8.77
N THR A 512 14.61 -14.89 9.45
CA THR A 512 14.30 -13.54 9.96
C THR A 512 14.44 -12.49 8.87
N LYS A 513 15.54 -12.52 8.10
CA LYS A 513 15.75 -11.60 6.97
C LYS A 513 14.64 -11.74 5.93
N ALA A 514 14.16 -12.97 5.69
CA ALA A 514 13.08 -13.28 4.75
C ALA A 514 11.77 -12.54 5.09
N ARG A 515 11.41 -12.48 6.38
CA ARG A 515 10.25 -11.72 6.88
C ARG A 515 10.36 -10.25 6.48
N SER A 516 11.50 -9.60 6.76
CA SER A 516 11.72 -8.20 6.34
C SER A 516 11.76 -8.01 4.83
N TRP A 517 12.20 -9.00 4.02
CA TRP A 517 12.11 -8.93 2.56
C TRP A 517 10.66 -8.96 2.07
N GLN A 518 9.85 -9.84 2.64
CA GLN A 518 8.44 -10.02 2.28
C GLN A 518 7.59 -8.83 2.72
N ALA A 519 7.78 -8.36 3.95
CA ALA A 519 7.15 -7.17 4.50
C ALA A 519 7.43 -5.92 3.67
N GLU A 520 8.69 -5.64 3.34
CA GLU A 520 9.06 -4.45 2.55
C GLU A 520 8.45 -4.47 1.14
N PHE A 521 8.51 -5.61 0.44
CA PHE A 521 7.87 -5.72 -0.88
C PHE A 521 6.36 -5.60 -0.82
N PHE A 522 5.72 -6.23 0.18
CA PHE A 522 4.27 -6.12 0.37
C PHE A 522 3.87 -4.67 0.64
N LYS A 523 4.49 -3.99 1.63
CA LYS A 523 4.16 -2.59 1.99
C LYS A 523 4.26 -1.68 0.77
N ARG A 524 5.34 -1.78 -0.01
CA ARG A 524 5.60 -0.92 -1.17
C ARG A 524 4.65 -1.18 -2.35
N LEU A 525 4.27 -2.44 -2.59
CA LEU A 525 3.23 -2.76 -3.58
C LEU A 525 1.86 -2.25 -3.10
N TYR A 526 1.52 -2.49 -1.83
CA TYR A 526 0.25 -2.10 -1.24
C TYR A 526 0.05 -0.58 -1.24
N ALA A 527 1.07 0.17 -0.80
CA ALA A 527 1.07 1.64 -0.71
C ALA A 527 1.07 2.36 -2.07
N LEU A 528 1.17 1.62 -3.19
CA LEU A 528 1.07 2.13 -4.56
C LEU A 528 -0.17 1.57 -5.30
N GLY A 529 -1.12 0.98 -4.56
CA GLY A 529 -2.42 0.54 -5.07
C GLY A 529 -2.52 -0.95 -5.43
N SER A 530 -1.59 -1.82 -5.04
CA SER A 530 -1.74 -3.26 -5.33
C SER A 530 -2.92 -3.88 -4.55
N HIS A 531 -3.89 -4.44 -5.27
CA HIS A 531 -4.96 -5.30 -4.77
C HIS A 531 -4.65 -6.80 -4.92
N ALA A 532 -3.49 -7.20 -5.44
CA ALA A 532 -3.14 -8.63 -5.61
C ALA A 532 -2.92 -9.39 -4.27
N ARG A 533 -3.31 -10.67 -4.22
CA ARG A 533 -3.02 -11.56 -3.07
C ARG A 533 -1.54 -11.88 -3.00
N PHE A 534 -0.89 -11.64 -1.87
CA PHE A 534 0.55 -11.86 -1.73
C PHE A 534 0.91 -13.18 -1.04
N VAL A 535 2.02 -13.79 -1.46
CA VAL A 535 2.62 -14.98 -0.84
C VAL A 535 4.13 -14.77 -0.67
N GLY A 536 4.60 -14.74 0.58
CA GLY A 536 6.02 -14.73 0.91
C GLY A 536 6.60 -16.15 0.95
N VAL A 537 7.58 -16.46 0.09
CA VAL A 537 8.28 -17.75 0.07
C VAL A 537 9.61 -17.63 0.78
N THR A 538 9.80 -18.45 1.81
CA THR A 538 11.03 -18.53 2.61
C THR A 538 11.74 -19.86 2.37
N TRP A 539 13.00 -19.82 1.91
CA TRP A 539 13.80 -21.01 1.60
C TRP A 539 15.20 -20.92 2.21
N ASN A 540 15.91 -22.04 2.28
CA ASN A 540 17.22 -22.12 2.94
C ASN A 540 18.34 -21.67 2.01
N GLY A 541 18.37 -20.35 1.74
CA GLY A 541 19.37 -19.66 0.93
C GLY A 541 20.54 -19.05 1.73
N ASP A 542 20.49 -19.07 3.07
CA ASP A 542 21.63 -18.75 3.93
C ASP A 542 22.47 -20.01 4.21
N THR A 543 23.58 -20.11 3.50
CA THR A 543 24.60 -21.16 3.65
C THR A 543 25.93 -20.60 4.12
N GLY A 544 25.94 -19.42 4.75
CA GLY A 544 27.15 -18.68 5.08
C GLY A 544 27.94 -18.34 3.80
N LEU A 545 29.20 -18.78 3.74
CA LEU A 545 30.10 -18.49 2.61
C LEU A 545 30.02 -19.50 1.44
N ASP A 546 29.32 -20.63 1.60
CA ASP A 546 29.24 -21.66 0.56
C ASP A 546 28.10 -21.37 -0.43
N TYR A 547 28.35 -20.48 -1.39
CA TYR A 547 27.38 -20.07 -2.42
C TYR A 547 26.87 -21.26 -3.24
N HIS A 548 27.75 -22.18 -3.64
CA HIS A 548 27.34 -23.36 -4.43
C HIS A 548 26.40 -24.28 -3.63
N LYS A 549 26.52 -24.36 -2.29
CA LYS A 549 25.52 -25.04 -1.45
C LYS A 549 24.14 -24.40 -1.56
N ALA A 550 24.04 -23.07 -1.61
CA ALA A 550 22.76 -22.40 -1.81
C ALA A 550 22.19 -22.65 -3.22
N VAL A 551 23.01 -22.73 -4.26
CA VAL A 551 22.58 -23.16 -5.61
C VAL A 551 21.99 -24.57 -5.56
N TYR A 552 22.65 -25.50 -4.88
CA TYR A 552 22.20 -26.89 -4.68
C TYR A 552 20.92 -26.99 -3.81
N HIS A 553 20.74 -26.10 -2.83
CA HIS A 553 19.49 -25.96 -2.07
C HIS A 553 18.35 -25.38 -2.95
N ALA A 554 18.66 -24.43 -3.83
CA ALA A 554 17.68 -23.74 -4.66
C ALA A 554 16.97 -24.69 -5.63
N PHE A 555 17.71 -25.58 -6.28
CA PHE A 555 17.14 -26.64 -7.14
C PHE A 555 16.17 -27.54 -6.35
N GLN A 556 16.59 -28.06 -5.18
CA GLN A 556 15.74 -28.92 -4.35
C GLN A 556 14.47 -28.20 -3.86
N THR A 557 14.56 -26.90 -3.59
CA THR A 557 13.42 -26.06 -3.19
C THR A 557 12.46 -25.86 -4.37
N GLY A 558 12.98 -25.59 -5.58
CA GLY A 558 12.17 -25.38 -6.78
C GLY A 558 11.31 -26.59 -7.15
N ASP A 559 11.85 -27.82 -7.01
CA ASP A 559 11.11 -29.08 -7.25
C ASP A 559 9.82 -29.21 -6.42
N LEU A 560 9.78 -28.55 -5.26
CA LEU A 560 8.65 -28.57 -4.33
C LEU A 560 7.85 -27.26 -4.27
N LEU A 561 8.31 -26.16 -4.85
CA LEU A 561 7.62 -24.86 -4.76
C LEU A 561 6.20 -24.92 -5.35
N GLY A 562 6.06 -25.37 -6.61
CA GLY A 562 4.75 -25.53 -7.25
C GLY A 562 3.77 -26.41 -6.48
N PRO A 563 4.14 -27.67 -6.12
CA PRO A 563 3.31 -28.55 -5.26
C PRO A 563 2.90 -27.95 -3.90
N ARG A 564 3.65 -26.98 -3.38
CA ARG A 564 3.38 -26.34 -2.09
C ARG A 564 2.54 -25.07 -2.20
N LEU A 565 2.34 -24.56 -3.41
CA LEU A 565 1.43 -23.46 -3.75
C LEU A 565 0.08 -23.97 -4.30
N TYR A 566 -0.39 -25.15 -3.84
CA TYR A 566 -1.61 -25.81 -4.32
C TYR A 566 -2.91 -24.98 -4.20
N PHE A 567 -2.87 -23.87 -3.48
CA PHE A 567 -4.01 -22.97 -3.21
C PHE A 567 -4.05 -21.74 -4.12
N ILE A 568 -3.08 -21.54 -5.03
CA ILE A 568 -3.07 -20.43 -6.00
C ILE A 568 -3.50 -20.91 -7.39
N ASP A 569 -3.91 -19.97 -8.24
CA ASP A 569 -4.10 -20.20 -9.68
C ASP A 569 -2.84 -19.76 -10.45
N PRO A 570 -2.03 -20.68 -11.00
CA PRO A 570 -0.84 -20.32 -11.77
C PRO A 570 -1.13 -19.38 -12.94
N SER A 571 -2.29 -19.50 -13.59
CA SER A 571 -2.70 -18.66 -14.73
C SER A 571 -3.03 -17.21 -14.35
N LYS A 572 -3.11 -16.92 -13.04
CA LYS A 572 -3.26 -15.58 -12.47
C LYS A 572 -2.08 -15.18 -11.57
N THR A 573 -1.00 -15.96 -11.60
CA THR A 573 0.16 -15.78 -10.73
C THR A 573 1.27 -15.01 -11.41
N ILE A 574 1.75 -13.98 -10.73
CA ILE A 574 3.01 -13.28 -10.95
C ILE A 574 4.01 -13.93 -9.99
N LEU A 575 4.96 -14.70 -10.54
CA LEU A 575 6.08 -15.21 -9.76
C LEU A 575 7.20 -14.17 -9.81
N ALA A 576 7.58 -13.61 -8.67
CA ALA A 576 8.68 -12.67 -8.56
C ALA A 576 9.83 -13.29 -7.76
N ALA A 577 11.06 -13.16 -8.25
CA ALA A 577 12.21 -13.69 -7.54
C ALA A 577 13.41 -12.74 -7.62
N HIS A 578 14.11 -12.60 -6.49
CA HIS A 578 15.31 -11.77 -6.35
C HIS A 578 16.58 -12.63 -6.35
N SER A 579 17.66 -12.16 -7.01
CA SER A 579 19.00 -12.75 -6.87
C SER A 579 18.97 -14.26 -7.16
N LEU A 580 19.60 -15.08 -6.32
CA LEU A 580 19.61 -16.55 -6.40
C LEU A 580 18.22 -17.20 -6.22
N GLY A 581 17.22 -16.48 -5.69
CA GLY A 581 15.83 -16.96 -5.67
C GLY A 581 15.29 -17.27 -7.06
N ASN A 582 15.86 -16.66 -8.11
CA ASN A 582 15.55 -16.99 -9.50
C ASN A 582 15.92 -18.43 -9.89
N MET A 583 16.91 -19.05 -9.24
CA MET A 583 17.19 -20.49 -9.42
C MET A 583 16.05 -21.36 -8.87
N VAL A 584 15.42 -20.96 -7.76
CA VAL A 584 14.24 -21.64 -7.20
C VAL A 584 13.05 -21.48 -8.17
N ALA A 585 12.80 -20.27 -8.65
CA ALA A 585 11.72 -19.96 -9.58
C ALA A 585 11.88 -20.70 -10.92
N CYS A 586 13.06 -20.63 -11.54
CA CYS A 586 13.37 -21.34 -12.78
C CYS A 586 13.22 -22.85 -12.63
N GLN A 587 13.67 -23.45 -11.51
CA GLN A 587 13.47 -24.88 -11.26
C GLN A 587 12.00 -25.24 -10.99
N ALA A 588 11.23 -24.37 -10.32
CA ALA A 588 9.79 -24.58 -10.12
C ALA A 588 9.04 -24.60 -11.46
N ILE A 589 9.38 -23.70 -12.38
CA ILE A 589 8.86 -23.68 -13.76
C ILE A 589 9.32 -24.93 -14.52
N GLN A 590 10.60 -25.29 -14.42
CA GLN A 590 11.17 -26.49 -15.07
C GLN A 590 10.60 -27.82 -14.53
N SER A 591 10.07 -27.85 -13.31
CA SER A 591 9.32 -29.00 -12.80
C SER A 591 8.00 -29.24 -13.56
N GLY A 592 7.51 -28.24 -14.29
CA GLY A 592 6.22 -28.23 -14.97
C GLY A 592 5.01 -28.03 -14.05
N LYS A 593 5.22 -27.91 -12.73
CA LYS A 593 4.18 -27.84 -11.70
C LYS A 593 3.79 -26.44 -11.26
N LEU A 594 4.46 -25.41 -11.81
CA LEU A 594 4.14 -24.00 -11.64
C LEU A 594 4.51 -23.26 -12.93
N VAL A 595 3.54 -22.99 -13.79
CA VAL A 595 3.73 -22.11 -14.95
C VAL A 595 2.96 -20.82 -14.66
N PRO A 596 3.64 -19.75 -14.20
CA PRO A 596 2.99 -18.50 -13.83
C PRO A 596 2.54 -17.73 -15.07
N ALA A 597 1.54 -16.87 -14.92
CA ALA A 597 1.09 -15.92 -15.94
C ALA A 597 2.23 -14.98 -16.39
N ARG A 598 3.01 -14.51 -15.42
CA ARG A 598 4.22 -13.69 -15.64
C ARG A 598 5.32 -14.06 -14.64
N TYR A 599 6.57 -13.97 -15.09
CA TYR A 599 7.76 -14.22 -14.27
C TYR A 599 8.62 -12.96 -14.17
N PHE A 600 8.71 -12.36 -12.99
CA PHE A 600 9.54 -11.18 -12.71
C PHE A 600 10.90 -11.61 -12.14
N MET A 601 11.95 -11.31 -12.91
CA MET A 601 13.33 -11.66 -12.63
C MET A 601 14.07 -10.42 -12.12
N ILE A 602 14.32 -10.32 -10.81
CA ILE A 602 14.90 -9.12 -10.17
C ILE A 602 16.37 -9.37 -9.85
N ASN A 603 17.28 -8.68 -10.55
CA ASN A 603 18.73 -8.89 -10.52
C ASN A 603 19.08 -10.39 -10.51
N ALA A 604 18.59 -11.12 -11.51
CA ALA A 604 18.57 -12.58 -11.49
C ALA A 604 19.97 -13.21 -11.56
N ALA A 605 20.38 -13.89 -10.49
CA ALA A 605 21.60 -14.69 -10.44
C ALA A 605 21.36 -16.08 -11.05
N VAL A 606 21.06 -16.09 -12.36
CA VAL A 606 20.84 -17.28 -13.20
C VAL A 606 21.62 -17.08 -14.50
N PRO A 607 22.31 -18.11 -15.05
CA PRO A 607 23.04 -17.95 -16.31
C PRO A 607 22.07 -17.64 -17.46
N ILE A 608 22.39 -16.63 -18.28
CA ILE A 608 21.61 -16.31 -19.49
C ILE A 608 21.45 -17.54 -20.37
N GLU A 609 22.50 -18.35 -20.57
CA GLU A 609 22.45 -19.56 -21.41
C GLU A 609 21.46 -20.61 -20.89
N ALA A 610 21.14 -20.61 -19.59
CA ALA A 610 20.22 -21.56 -19.00
C ALA A 610 18.76 -21.31 -19.36
N ILE A 611 18.42 -20.07 -19.75
CA ILE A 611 17.06 -19.60 -20.02
C ILE A 611 16.88 -18.95 -21.41
N SER A 612 17.96 -18.62 -22.12
CA SER A 612 17.94 -18.06 -23.48
C SER A 612 18.25 -19.09 -24.58
N PRO A 613 17.96 -18.80 -25.87
CA PRO A 613 18.40 -19.62 -27.01
C PRO A 613 19.94 -19.71 -27.17
N GLU A 614 20.42 -20.64 -27.99
CA GLU A 614 21.83 -21.09 -27.96
C GLU A 614 22.87 -20.09 -28.50
N ASP A 615 22.52 -19.23 -29.47
CA ASP A 615 23.50 -18.36 -30.15
C ASP A 615 23.91 -17.09 -29.37
N SER A 616 23.26 -16.79 -28.25
CA SER A 616 23.31 -15.45 -27.62
C SER A 616 24.51 -15.17 -26.70
N THR A 617 25.40 -16.14 -26.45
CA THR A 617 26.43 -16.05 -25.38
C THR A 617 27.87 -16.22 -25.85
N SER A 618 28.09 -16.29 -27.16
CA SER A 618 29.42 -16.43 -27.78
C SER A 618 30.40 -15.30 -27.42
N THR A 619 29.90 -14.05 -27.34
CA THR A 619 30.67 -12.87 -26.92
C THR A 619 31.02 -12.90 -25.42
N GLN A 620 30.09 -13.35 -24.57
CA GLN A 620 30.28 -13.47 -23.12
C GLN A 620 31.25 -14.60 -22.73
N THR A 621 31.34 -15.65 -23.54
CA THR A 621 32.13 -16.86 -23.25
C THR A 621 33.60 -16.55 -22.98
N ALA A 622 34.23 -15.67 -23.77
CA ALA A 622 35.61 -15.25 -23.54
C ALA A 622 35.79 -14.50 -22.20
N MET A 623 34.78 -13.72 -21.79
CA MET A 623 34.81 -12.90 -20.58
C MET A 623 34.57 -13.70 -19.30
N MET A 624 33.76 -14.77 -19.39
CA MET A 624 33.52 -15.76 -18.35
C MET A 624 34.61 -16.84 -18.26
N THR A 625 35.45 -16.98 -19.30
CA THR A 625 36.58 -17.91 -19.31
C THR A 625 37.86 -17.23 -18.81
N GLU A 626 38.52 -17.87 -17.84
CA GLU A 626 39.85 -17.52 -17.32
C GLU A 626 40.88 -17.33 -18.46
N GLY A 627 41.71 -16.28 -18.37
CA GLY A 627 42.68 -15.95 -19.43
C GLY A 627 43.60 -17.11 -19.79
N ALA A 628 44.07 -17.86 -18.79
CA ALA A 628 44.93 -19.03 -18.96
C ALA A 628 44.24 -20.26 -19.57
N TRP A 629 42.91 -20.24 -19.76
CA TRP A 629 42.13 -21.31 -20.40
C TRP A 629 41.60 -20.94 -21.78
N ARG A 630 41.53 -19.65 -22.14
CA ARG A 630 41.06 -19.16 -23.47
C ARG A 630 41.76 -19.80 -24.69
N PRO A 631 43.07 -20.14 -24.67
CA PRO A 631 43.71 -20.79 -25.82
C PRO A 631 43.26 -22.23 -26.09
N TYR A 632 42.59 -22.90 -25.13
CA TYR A 632 42.18 -24.29 -25.26
C TYR A 632 40.79 -24.40 -25.90
N PRO A 633 40.54 -25.38 -26.79
CA PRO A 633 39.21 -25.57 -27.38
C PRO A 633 38.12 -25.79 -26.33
N LEU A 634 36.98 -25.09 -26.48
CA LEU A 634 35.87 -25.13 -25.53
C LEU A 634 35.35 -26.55 -25.22
N ARG A 635 35.43 -27.48 -26.19
CA ARG A 635 35.10 -28.91 -26.02
C ARG A 635 35.91 -29.65 -24.93
N LEU A 636 37.02 -29.08 -24.47
CA LEU A 636 37.82 -29.60 -23.37
C LEU A 636 37.31 -29.13 -22.00
N THR A 637 36.44 -28.12 -21.97
CA THR A 637 35.92 -27.53 -20.72
C THR A 637 34.82 -28.38 -20.11
N ALA A 638 34.63 -28.23 -18.80
CA ALA A 638 33.54 -28.89 -18.08
C ALA A 638 32.14 -28.39 -18.50
N ALA A 639 32.03 -27.14 -18.97
CA ALA A 639 30.81 -26.60 -19.54
C ALA A 639 30.34 -27.39 -20.79
N ALA A 640 31.31 -27.82 -21.62
CA ALA A 640 31.07 -28.65 -22.81
C ALA A 640 31.08 -30.16 -22.52
N TRP A 641 31.23 -30.61 -21.27
CA TRP A 641 31.32 -32.04 -20.94
C TRP A 641 30.12 -32.85 -21.45
N ALA A 642 28.91 -32.31 -21.31
CA ALA A 642 27.68 -32.94 -21.78
C ALA A 642 27.64 -33.16 -23.30
N GLU A 643 28.31 -32.29 -24.07
CA GLU A 643 28.34 -32.34 -25.55
C GLU A 643 29.10 -33.56 -26.08
N SER A 644 29.91 -34.23 -25.24
CA SER A 644 30.58 -35.49 -25.58
C SER A 644 29.65 -36.72 -25.59
N PHE A 645 28.37 -36.54 -25.24
CA PHE A 645 27.37 -37.61 -25.12
C PHE A 645 26.18 -37.37 -26.05
N THR A 646 25.57 -38.47 -26.50
CA THR A 646 24.37 -38.44 -27.36
C THR A 646 23.28 -39.33 -26.77
N ALA A 647 22.02 -39.04 -27.10
CA ALA A 647 20.88 -39.85 -26.65
C ALA A 647 21.07 -41.33 -27.08
N PRO A 648 20.78 -42.31 -26.20
CA PRO A 648 20.04 -42.20 -24.93
C PRO A 648 20.89 -41.95 -23.67
N ASP A 649 22.17 -41.55 -23.78
CA ASP A 649 23.01 -41.27 -22.60
C ASP A 649 22.52 -40.02 -21.84
N ARG A 650 22.14 -40.19 -20.57
CA ARG A 650 21.56 -39.12 -19.75
C ARG A 650 22.55 -38.00 -19.40
N ARG A 651 23.87 -38.21 -19.56
CA ARG A 651 24.89 -37.17 -19.34
C ARG A 651 24.75 -36.00 -20.32
N ALA A 652 24.22 -36.25 -21.53
CA ALA A 652 23.94 -35.21 -22.52
C ALA A 652 22.98 -34.10 -22.01
N GLY A 653 22.13 -34.40 -21.03
CA GLY A 653 21.21 -33.45 -20.41
C GLY A 653 21.77 -32.63 -19.23
N VAL A 654 23.08 -32.74 -18.93
CA VAL A 654 23.71 -32.14 -17.74
C VAL A 654 24.58 -30.95 -18.13
N SER A 655 23.94 -29.86 -18.57
CA SER A 655 24.58 -28.57 -18.86
C SER A 655 23.70 -27.42 -18.37
N TRP A 656 24.27 -26.22 -18.24
CA TRP A 656 23.49 -25.03 -17.94
C TRP A 656 22.45 -24.74 -19.03
N ARG A 657 22.82 -24.85 -20.31
CA ARG A 657 21.92 -24.68 -21.47
C ARG A 657 20.66 -25.56 -21.40
N ASN A 658 20.80 -26.76 -20.84
CA ASN A 658 19.75 -27.76 -20.64
C ASN A 658 19.14 -27.74 -19.21
N ALA A 659 19.39 -26.70 -18.41
CA ALA A 659 18.86 -26.59 -17.06
C ALA A 659 17.36 -26.24 -17.06
N PHE A 660 16.94 -25.19 -17.79
CA PHE A 660 15.60 -24.59 -17.67
C PHE A 660 14.82 -24.46 -18.99
N SER A 661 14.85 -25.51 -19.81
CA SER A 661 14.07 -25.65 -21.06
C SER A 661 12.61 -25.16 -21.01
N LEU A 662 11.85 -25.41 -19.93
CA LEU A 662 10.44 -24.97 -19.85
C LEU A 662 10.29 -23.47 -19.60
N VAL A 663 11.27 -22.81 -18.95
CA VAL A 663 11.28 -21.33 -18.86
C VAL A 663 11.37 -20.75 -20.27
N LYS A 664 12.28 -21.30 -21.11
CA LYS A 664 12.44 -20.89 -22.51
C LYS A 664 11.15 -21.03 -23.34
N GLN A 665 10.29 -21.99 -22.99
CA GLN A 665 9.15 -22.43 -23.81
C GLN A 665 7.78 -21.96 -23.32
N LYS A 666 7.62 -21.64 -22.02
CA LYS A 666 6.30 -21.51 -21.38
C LYS A 666 6.11 -20.28 -20.50
N THR A 667 7.06 -19.35 -20.44
CA THR A 667 6.92 -18.13 -19.61
C THR A 667 7.05 -16.84 -20.40
N SER A 668 6.18 -15.88 -20.08
CA SER A 668 6.40 -14.46 -20.34
C SER A 668 7.19 -13.89 -19.17
N ALA A 669 8.45 -13.53 -19.39
CA ALA A 669 9.35 -13.03 -18.36
C ALA A 669 9.66 -11.54 -18.51
N LEU A 670 9.85 -10.85 -17.38
CA LEU A 670 10.27 -9.46 -17.30
C LEU A 670 11.57 -9.41 -16.50
N ASN A 671 12.66 -9.06 -17.18
CA ASN A 671 14.01 -9.03 -16.63
C ASN A 671 14.34 -7.62 -16.11
N TYR A 672 14.27 -7.46 -14.80
CA TYR A 672 14.70 -6.27 -14.07
C TYR A 672 16.20 -6.41 -13.77
N TYR A 673 17.03 -5.72 -14.56
CA TYR A 673 18.49 -5.88 -14.57
C TYR A 673 19.22 -4.57 -14.25
N SER A 674 20.46 -4.66 -13.75
CA SER A 674 21.38 -3.53 -13.63
C SER A 674 22.79 -3.96 -14.03
N SER A 675 23.37 -3.28 -15.01
CA SER A 675 24.75 -3.52 -15.44
C SER A 675 25.81 -2.81 -14.56
N GLY A 676 25.39 -1.84 -13.74
CA GLY A 676 26.26 -1.09 -12.83
C GLY A 676 26.38 -1.70 -11.43
N GLU A 677 25.60 -2.74 -11.14
CA GLU A 677 25.48 -3.31 -9.80
C GLU A 677 26.68 -4.18 -9.41
N ASN A 678 26.76 -4.57 -8.13
CA ASN A 678 27.96 -5.10 -7.52
C ASN A 678 28.06 -6.65 -7.51
N ILE A 679 26.93 -7.37 -7.61
CA ILE A 679 26.87 -8.83 -7.45
C ILE A 679 26.87 -9.59 -8.78
N THR A 680 25.92 -9.31 -9.67
CA THR A 680 25.72 -10.06 -10.94
C THR A 680 26.60 -9.59 -12.09
N ASN A 681 27.11 -8.36 -12.03
CA ASN A 681 28.06 -7.80 -12.99
C ASN A 681 29.28 -8.73 -13.22
N CYS A 682 29.84 -8.69 -14.43
CA CYS A 682 30.90 -9.57 -14.92
C CYS A 682 32.13 -8.80 -15.41
N PRO A 683 32.89 -8.12 -14.51
CA PRO A 683 33.97 -7.22 -14.92
C PRO A 683 35.11 -7.92 -15.67
N THR A 684 35.74 -7.20 -16.58
CA THR A 684 36.66 -7.78 -17.58
C THR A 684 37.94 -8.34 -16.97
N GLU A 685 38.44 -7.64 -15.96
CA GLU A 685 39.74 -7.72 -15.30
C GLU A 685 39.78 -8.73 -14.12
N ILE A 686 38.61 -9.23 -13.71
CA ILE A 686 38.54 -10.30 -12.71
C ILE A 686 39.08 -11.61 -13.32
N SER A 687 40.03 -12.23 -12.60
CA SER A 687 40.65 -13.51 -12.91
C SER A 687 40.77 -14.33 -11.62
N THR A 688 41.03 -15.63 -11.74
CA THR A 688 41.31 -16.51 -10.60
C THR A 688 42.46 -15.94 -9.74
N ALA A 689 43.49 -15.37 -10.38
CA ALA A 689 44.63 -14.79 -9.67
C ALA A 689 44.25 -13.55 -8.84
N SER A 690 43.46 -12.62 -9.39
CA SER A 690 43.02 -11.43 -8.66
C SER A 690 42.04 -11.79 -7.53
N VAL A 691 41.07 -12.68 -7.79
CA VAL A 691 40.15 -13.25 -6.78
C VAL A 691 40.92 -13.83 -5.60
N LEU A 692 41.89 -14.72 -5.87
CA LEU A 692 42.73 -15.30 -4.83
C LEU A 692 43.46 -14.21 -4.06
N SER A 693 44.11 -13.25 -4.72
CA SER A 693 44.86 -12.17 -4.07
C SER A 693 44.01 -11.32 -3.11
N THR A 694 42.73 -11.09 -3.43
CA THR A 694 41.79 -10.38 -2.57
C THR A 694 41.48 -11.17 -1.30
N LEU A 695 41.18 -12.47 -1.45
CA LEU A 695 40.93 -13.38 -0.32
C LEU A 695 42.17 -13.55 0.58
N TRP A 696 43.36 -13.70 -0.02
CA TRP A 696 44.64 -13.77 0.70
C TRP A 696 44.98 -12.49 1.47
N ALA A 697 44.53 -11.33 0.97
CA ALA A 697 44.63 -10.06 1.67
C ALA A 697 43.56 -9.89 2.77
N GLY A 698 42.75 -10.91 3.06
CA GLY A 698 41.66 -10.88 4.05
C GLY A 698 40.50 -9.96 3.67
N ARG A 699 40.36 -9.59 2.38
CA ARG A 699 39.35 -8.66 1.89
C ARG A 699 38.13 -9.40 1.35
N SER A 700 36.95 -8.82 1.57
CA SER A 700 35.70 -9.24 0.94
C SER A 700 35.76 -9.00 -0.57
N ILE A 701 35.04 -9.84 -1.32
CA ILE A 701 34.79 -9.63 -2.75
C ILE A 701 33.35 -9.14 -2.85
N ASP A 702 33.19 -7.83 -2.90
CA ASP A 702 31.88 -7.16 -2.93
C ASP A 702 31.49 -6.68 -4.33
N TYR A 703 32.36 -6.88 -5.33
CA TYR A 703 32.19 -6.49 -6.73
C TYR A 703 32.50 -7.67 -7.67
N GLY A 704 31.66 -7.91 -8.68
CA GLY A 704 31.83 -8.99 -9.65
C GLY A 704 31.69 -10.40 -9.04
N VAL A 705 30.80 -10.55 -8.06
CA VAL A 705 30.65 -11.78 -7.26
C VAL A 705 30.21 -12.97 -8.12
N TRP A 706 29.31 -12.78 -9.08
CA TRP A 706 28.89 -13.84 -10.00
C TRP A 706 30.07 -14.48 -10.74
N LYS A 707 30.86 -13.66 -11.44
CA LYS A 707 32.06 -14.12 -12.16
C LYS A 707 33.06 -14.78 -11.22
N THR A 708 33.23 -14.25 -10.01
CA THR A 708 34.06 -14.85 -8.96
C THR A 708 33.61 -16.27 -8.61
N GLN A 709 32.31 -16.48 -8.35
CA GLN A 709 31.77 -17.79 -7.97
C GLN A 709 31.88 -18.83 -9.10
N GLU A 710 31.79 -18.42 -10.36
CA GLU A 710 31.95 -19.29 -11.52
C GLU A 710 33.43 -19.64 -11.79
N LEU A 711 34.37 -18.70 -11.61
CA LEU A 711 35.82 -18.97 -11.69
C LEU A 711 36.33 -19.88 -10.56
N LEU A 712 35.67 -19.87 -9.40
CA LEU A 712 35.99 -20.72 -8.25
C LEU A 712 35.30 -22.09 -8.26
N LYS A 713 34.51 -22.44 -9.29
CA LYS A 713 33.97 -23.80 -9.40
C LYS A 713 35.07 -24.86 -9.49
N GLY A 714 34.76 -26.01 -8.91
CA GLY A 714 35.68 -27.10 -8.64
C GLY A 714 36.41 -27.00 -7.29
N VAL A 715 36.37 -25.88 -6.55
CA VAL A 715 37.07 -25.76 -5.26
C VAL A 715 36.27 -26.42 -4.12
N GLY A 716 36.93 -27.23 -3.30
CA GLY A 716 36.31 -27.87 -2.13
C GLY A 716 36.27 -26.95 -0.91
N TRP A 717 35.08 -26.59 -0.43
CA TRP A 717 34.89 -25.67 0.72
C TRP A 717 35.16 -26.30 2.10
N ALA A 718 35.66 -27.54 2.16
CA ALA A 718 35.86 -28.30 3.40
C ALA A 718 37.20 -28.00 4.09
N ARG A 719 37.51 -26.71 4.34
CA ARG A 719 38.46 -26.16 5.35
C ARG A 719 38.37 -24.62 5.33
N SER A 720 38.74 -23.97 6.43
CA SER A 720 38.50 -22.54 6.74
C SER A 720 39.17 -21.53 5.78
N LEU A 721 39.06 -20.22 6.08
CA LEU A 721 39.80 -19.11 5.45
C LEU A 721 41.34 -19.31 5.37
N ALA A 722 41.88 -20.29 6.09
CA ALA A 722 43.28 -20.73 6.00
C ALA A 722 43.45 -22.08 5.25
N SER A 723 42.57 -22.41 4.30
CA SER A 723 42.74 -23.51 3.35
C SER A 723 43.76 -23.15 2.25
N VAL A 724 44.99 -22.92 2.72
CA VAL A 724 46.19 -22.72 1.90
C VAL A 724 46.26 -23.84 0.84
N ALA A 725 46.32 -23.44 -0.43
CA ALA A 725 46.12 -24.27 -1.63
C ALA A 725 44.66 -24.73 -1.86
N MET A 726 43.86 -23.85 -2.48
CA MET A 726 42.54 -24.17 -3.06
C MET A 726 42.68 -25.15 -4.25
N GLU A 727 42.86 -26.43 -3.94
CA GLU A 727 42.82 -27.51 -4.92
C GLU A 727 41.43 -27.58 -5.56
N ARG A 728 41.37 -27.52 -6.89
CA ARG A 728 40.14 -27.74 -7.66
C ARG A 728 39.85 -29.25 -7.67
N SER A 729 39.12 -29.70 -6.65
CA SER A 729 38.78 -31.09 -6.33
C SER A 729 37.85 -31.78 -7.31
N GLN A 730 37.15 -31.03 -8.18
CA GLN A 730 36.45 -31.60 -9.33
C GLN A 730 36.34 -30.64 -10.54
N ALA A 731 35.80 -31.18 -11.63
CA ALA A 731 35.67 -30.63 -12.98
C ALA A 731 34.94 -29.27 -13.09
N GLY A 732 35.50 -28.23 -12.48
CA GLY A 732 35.39 -26.85 -12.95
C GLY A 732 36.65 -26.51 -13.74
N TRP A 733 37.22 -25.33 -13.50
CA TRP A 733 38.39 -24.81 -14.21
C TRP A 733 39.74 -25.46 -13.77
N GLY A 734 39.73 -26.66 -13.20
CA GLY A 734 40.89 -27.30 -12.56
C GLY A 734 41.70 -28.13 -13.53
N PHE A 735 43.02 -28.06 -13.53
CA PHE A 735 43.84 -28.87 -14.44
C PHE A 735 43.89 -30.34 -14.01
N ASN A 736 43.70 -31.29 -14.91
CA ASN A 736 43.92 -32.71 -14.60
C ASN A 736 45.43 -33.06 -14.75
N PRO A 737 46.11 -33.53 -13.69
CA PRO A 737 47.50 -33.98 -13.74
C PRO A 737 47.84 -35.03 -14.81
N GLN A 738 46.86 -35.71 -15.39
CA GLN A 738 47.07 -36.67 -16.45
C GLN A 738 47.47 -36.04 -17.79
N TRP A 739 47.16 -34.77 -18.01
CA TRP A 739 47.43 -34.05 -19.26
C TRP A 739 48.60 -33.07 -19.10
N ARG A 740 49.73 -33.53 -18.57
CA ARG A 740 50.92 -32.69 -18.33
C ARG A 740 51.74 -32.45 -19.60
N GLY A 741 52.39 -31.29 -19.66
CA GLY A 741 53.50 -30.99 -20.58
C GLY A 741 54.84 -31.47 -20.02
N ASN A 742 55.93 -30.79 -20.37
CA ASN A 742 57.27 -31.18 -19.94
C ASN A 742 57.46 -30.99 -18.43
N TYR A 743 58.43 -31.72 -17.86
CA TYR A 743 58.93 -31.45 -16.53
C TYR A 743 60.02 -30.38 -16.58
N VAL A 744 59.82 -29.29 -15.83
CA VAL A 744 60.79 -28.19 -15.67
C VAL A 744 61.47 -28.37 -14.31
N PRO A 745 62.77 -28.70 -14.26
CA PRO A 745 63.51 -28.83 -13.01
C PRO A 745 63.53 -27.52 -12.21
N GLY A 746 63.38 -27.63 -10.88
CA GLY A 746 63.50 -26.49 -9.97
C GLY A 746 64.95 -26.06 -9.79
N ASN A 747 65.18 -24.78 -9.48
CA ASN A 747 66.52 -24.28 -9.23
C ASN A 747 67.07 -24.84 -7.90
N GLN A 748 68.20 -25.55 -7.97
CA GLN A 748 68.78 -26.28 -6.84
C GLN A 748 69.11 -25.39 -5.63
N SER A 749 69.37 -24.10 -5.85
CA SER A 749 69.69 -23.14 -4.78
C SER A 749 68.55 -22.84 -3.81
N ASN A 750 67.29 -23.11 -4.19
CA ASN A 750 66.11 -22.68 -3.42
C ASN A 750 65.33 -23.84 -2.79
N GLY A 751 65.80 -25.09 -2.92
CA GLY A 751 65.16 -26.28 -2.34
C GLY A 751 63.78 -26.66 -2.89
N LEU A 752 63.26 -25.91 -3.87
CA LEU A 752 61.98 -26.19 -4.53
C LEU A 752 62.17 -27.26 -5.60
N GLY A 753 61.37 -28.34 -5.53
CA GLY A 753 61.30 -29.34 -6.58
C GLY A 753 60.78 -28.76 -7.91
N GLY A 754 61.11 -29.41 -9.03
CA GLY A 754 60.58 -29.02 -10.33
C GLY A 754 59.08 -29.27 -10.49
N TYR A 755 58.49 -28.65 -11.51
CA TYR A 755 57.06 -28.70 -11.80
C TYR A 755 56.80 -29.26 -13.21
N TYR A 756 55.56 -29.68 -13.46
CA TYR A 756 55.12 -30.03 -14.82
C TYR A 756 54.37 -28.86 -15.45
N GLU A 757 54.68 -28.56 -16.70
CA GLU A 757 53.95 -27.60 -17.51
C GLU A 757 52.51 -28.09 -17.81
N LYS A 758 51.66 -27.17 -18.27
CA LYS A 758 50.38 -27.56 -18.88
C LYS A 758 50.64 -28.11 -20.30
N LEU A 759 49.83 -29.07 -20.75
CA LEU A 759 49.90 -29.55 -22.15
C LEU A 759 49.64 -28.39 -23.11
N ALA A 760 50.48 -28.24 -24.15
CA ALA A 760 50.35 -27.16 -25.13
C ALA A 760 48.96 -27.18 -25.81
N PRO A 761 48.31 -26.02 -26.05
CA PRO A 761 46.96 -25.95 -26.62
C PRO A 761 46.81 -26.69 -27.95
N GLU A 762 47.83 -26.67 -28.80
CA GLU A 762 47.87 -27.30 -30.13
C GLU A 762 47.87 -28.83 -30.03
N ILE A 763 48.44 -29.38 -28.95
CA ILE A 763 48.45 -30.82 -28.65
C ILE A 763 47.14 -31.20 -27.94
N ALA A 764 46.69 -30.37 -26.99
CA ALA A 764 45.41 -30.56 -26.31
C ALA A 764 44.23 -30.56 -27.30
N ALA A 765 44.30 -29.75 -28.36
CA ALA A 765 43.32 -29.70 -29.43
C ALA A 765 43.20 -31.02 -30.24
N GLN A 766 44.19 -31.90 -30.18
CA GLN A 766 44.20 -33.19 -30.87
C GLN A 766 43.60 -34.33 -30.02
N LEU A 767 43.30 -34.10 -28.73
CA LEU A 767 42.77 -35.12 -27.84
C LEU A 767 41.38 -35.63 -28.26
N LEU A 768 41.25 -36.93 -28.46
CA LEU A 768 40.01 -37.56 -28.91
C LEU A 768 38.99 -37.69 -27.76
N PRO A 769 37.68 -37.60 -28.02
CA PRO A 769 36.63 -37.79 -26.99
C PRO A 769 36.78 -39.11 -26.21
N ALA A 770 37.21 -40.20 -26.87
CA ALA A 770 37.45 -41.49 -26.23
C ALA A 770 38.58 -41.47 -25.18
N GLN A 771 39.55 -40.56 -25.31
CA GLN A 771 40.63 -40.37 -24.34
C GLN A 771 40.18 -39.47 -23.18
N LEU A 772 39.38 -38.45 -23.50
CA LEU A 772 38.85 -37.46 -22.55
C LEU A 772 37.75 -38.02 -21.65
N LEU A 773 36.99 -39.02 -22.09
CA LEU A 773 35.88 -39.59 -21.33
C LEU A 773 36.29 -40.20 -19.97
N PRO A 774 37.23 -41.17 -19.90
CA PRO A 774 37.74 -41.66 -18.61
C PRO A 774 38.64 -40.65 -17.88
N ASN A 775 39.18 -39.67 -18.62
CA ASN A 775 40.23 -38.78 -18.16
C ASN A 775 39.98 -37.34 -18.68
N PRO A 776 39.02 -36.61 -18.09
CA PRO A 776 38.65 -35.26 -18.55
C PRO A 776 39.87 -34.33 -18.59
N PHE A 777 39.84 -33.32 -19.47
CA PHE A 777 40.95 -32.37 -19.57
C PHE A 777 41.11 -31.56 -18.27
N PHE A 778 39.98 -31.19 -17.67
CA PHE A 778 39.92 -30.67 -16.32
C PHE A 778 39.81 -31.78 -15.25
N ALA A 779 40.01 -31.40 -13.98
CA ALA A 779 40.01 -32.27 -12.81
C ALA A 779 38.81 -33.24 -12.81
N LYS A 780 39.02 -34.47 -12.33
CA LYS A 780 38.01 -35.54 -12.41
C LYS A 780 36.78 -35.20 -11.55
N PHE A 781 35.58 -35.50 -12.03
CA PHE A 781 34.36 -35.41 -11.21
C PHE A 781 34.47 -36.33 -9.98
N LEU A 782 33.99 -35.89 -8.80
CA LEU A 782 34.07 -36.71 -7.58
C LEU A 782 33.33 -38.05 -7.72
N ASN A 783 32.20 -38.06 -8.44
CA ASN A 783 31.53 -39.30 -8.80
C ASN A 783 32.22 -39.95 -10.01
N ALA A 784 33.17 -40.85 -9.72
CA ALA A 784 33.94 -41.59 -10.72
C ALA A 784 33.09 -42.40 -11.71
N GLN A 785 31.83 -42.75 -11.36
CA GLN A 785 30.94 -43.46 -12.29
C GLN A 785 30.57 -42.59 -13.51
N LEU A 786 30.60 -41.26 -13.38
CA LEU A 786 30.35 -40.32 -14.49
C LEU A 786 31.42 -40.40 -15.59
N LEU A 787 32.61 -40.92 -15.27
CA LEU A 787 33.73 -41.14 -16.19
C LEU A 787 33.68 -42.52 -16.87
N SER A 788 32.65 -43.33 -16.58
CA SER A 788 32.48 -44.66 -17.18
C SER A 788 32.26 -44.57 -18.68
N THR A 789 32.86 -45.49 -19.43
CA THR A 789 32.63 -45.68 -20.87
C THR A 789 31.30 -46.40 -21.17
N GLN A 790 30.59 -46.88 -20.15
CA GLN A 790 29.26 -47.47 -20.31
C GLN A 790 28.24 -46.42 -20.77
N LYS A 791 27.41 -46.77 -21.75
CA LYS A 791 26.41 -45.88 -22.37
C LYS A 791 25.15 -45.64 -21.52
N PHE A 792 25.00 -46.33 -20.38
CA PHE A 792 23.80 -46.27 -19.55
C PHE A 792 24.15 -46.36 -18.06
N ILE A 793 24.40 -45.21 -17.44
CA ILE A 793 24.69 -45.07 -16.00
C ILE A 793 23.36 -44.79 -15.29
N GLY A 794 22.58 -45.85 -15.10
CA GLY A 794 21.10 -45.87 -14.98
C GLY A 794 20.41 -45.20 -13.78
N ASP A 795 20.82 -43.97 -13.41
CA ASP A 795 19.99 -42.81 -13.01
C ASP A 795 20.88 -41.73 -12.34
N LEU A 796 22.01 -41.36 -12.98
CA LEU A 796 23.09 -40.54 -12.37
C LEU A 796 23.44 -41.09 -10.97
N THR A 797 24.05 -42.28 -10.99
CA THR A 797 23.44 -43.47 -10.37
C THR A 797 23.14 -43.38 -8.87
N ALA A 798 21.90 -43.76 -8.52
CA ALA A 798 21.33 -43.86 -7.17
C ALA A 798 21.20 -42.55 -6.35
N GLY A 799 21.79 -41.43 -6.79
CA GLY A 799 21.59 -40.12 -6.16
C GLY A 799 20.36 -39.35 -6.67
N GLY A 800 19.88 -39.66 -7.87
CA GLY A 800 18.76 -38.98 -8.54
C GLY A 800 19.12 -37.54 -8.96
N PRO A 801 18.14 -36.61 -9.00
CA PRO A 801 18.36 -35.22 -9.39
C PRO A 801 19.48 -34.50 -8.61
N ARG A 802 19.75 -34.93 -7.37
CA ARG A 802 20.82 -34.36 -6.52
C ARG A 802 22.19 -34.36 -7.20
N VAL A 803 22.54 -35.41 -7.95
CA VAL A 803 23.81 -35.47 -8.68
C VAL A 803 23.84 -34.43 -9.81
N LYS A 804 22.74 -34.24 -10.55
CA LYS A 804 22.63 -33.15 -11.55
C LYS A 804 22.81 -31.78 -10.88
N TYR A 805 22.18 -31.57 -9.74
CA TYR A 805 22.21 -30.28 -9.03
C TYR A 805 23.59 -29.97 -8.45
N ASP A 806 24.29 -30.92 -7.84
CA ASP A 806 25.66 -30.72 -7.34
C ASP A 806 26.65 -30.47 -8.49
N LEU A 807 26.51 -31.17 -9.62
CA LEU A 807 27.33 -30.94 -10.81
C LEU A 807 27.18 -29.51 -11.33
N LEU A 808 25.95 -29.01 -11.51
CA LEU A 808 25.71 -27.64 -11.96
C LEU A 808 26.18 -26.60 -10.92
N ALA A 809 25.96 -26.88 -9.63
CA ALA A 809 26.32 -25.98 -8.54
C ALA A 809 27.83 -25.86 -8.33
N ARG A 810 28.57 -26.98 -8.31
CA ARG A 810 29.98 -27.03 -7.84
C ARG A 810 31.01 -27.36 -8.91
N ALA A 811 30.63 -28.06 -9.99
CA ALA A 811 31.58 -28.48 -11.02
C ALA A 811 31.45 -27.62 -12.28
N ILE A 812 30.30 -27.68 -12.95
CA ILE A 812 30.08 -27.14 -14.31
C ILE A 812 29.92 -25.62 -14.27
N PRO A 813 30.84 -24.84 -14.85
CA PRO A 813 30.73 -23.38 -14.91
C PRO A 813 29.77 -22.90 -15.99
N SER A 814 29.17 -21.74 -15.75
CA SER A 814 28.49 -20.91 -16.75
C SER A 814 29.52 -20.31 -17.72
N LEU A 815 29.17 -20.27 -19.01
CA LEU A 815 29.88 -19.49 -20.02
C LEU A 815 29.19 -18.16 -20.35
N SER A 816 28.10 -17.84 -19.66
CA SER A 816 27.34 -16.59 -19.82
C SER A 816 27.30 -15.73 -18.56
N TYR A 817 26.95 -14.47 -18.72
CA TYR A 817 26.66 -13.58 -17.59
C TYR A 817 25.39 -14.03 -16.84
N ALA A 818 25.19 -13.47 -15.65
CA ALA A 818 23.91 -13.54 -14.96
C ALA A 818 22.86 -12.69 -15.69
N ALA A 819 21.62 -13.15 -15.74
CA ALA A 819 20.51 -12.42 -16.35
C ALA A 819 20.23 -11.05 -15.70
N GLY A 820 20.61 -10.87 -14.43
CA GLY A 820 20.56 -9.58 -13.74
C GLY A 820 21.58 -8.54 -14.19
N ALA A 821 22.62 -8.92 -14.94
CA ALA A 821 23.73 -8.03 -15.30
C ALA A 821 23.52 -7.30 -16.63
N GLU A 822 22.76 -7.87 -17.56
CA GLU A 822 22.59 -7.36 -18.93
C GLU A 822 21.17 -7.64 -19.44
N PRO A 823 20.69 -6.90 -20.46
CA PRO A 823 19.43 -7.22 -21.09
C PRO A 823 19.50 -8.63 -21.70
N MET A 824 18.51 -9.47 -21.37
CA MET A 824 18.41 -10.80 -21.95
C MET A 824 17.92 -10.73 -23.41
N PRO A 825 18.39 -11.63 -24.29
CA PRO A 825 17.79 -11.81 -25.61
C PRO A 825 16.34 -12.31 -25.48
N GLN A 826 15.60 -12.25 -26.59
CA GLN A 826 14.25 -12.81 -26.61
C GLN A 826 14.24 -14.32 -26.31
N LEU A 827 13.26 -14.76 -25.50
CA LEU A 827 12.94 -16.19 -25.39
C LEU A 827 12.43 -16.69 -26.75
N GLY A 828 12.79 -17.91 -27.12
CA GLY A 828 12.59 -18.41 -28.48
C GLY A 828 11.13 -18.38 -28.95
N ASN A 829 10.89 -17.81 -30.14
CA ASN A 829 9.56 -17.71 -30.74
C ASN A 829 8.95 -19.09 -31.04
N PHE A 830 7.85 -19.45 -30.36
CA PHE A 830 6.97 -20.55 -30.75
C PHE A 830 5.49 -20.15 -30.84
N ARG A 831 4.74 -20.93 -31.62
CA ARG A 831 3.48 -20.55 -32.31
C ARG A 831 2.23 -20.36 -31.45
N THR A 832 2.36 -19.97 -30.17
CA THR A 832 1.22 -19.78 -29.25
C THR A 832 1.19 -18.42 -28.55
N GLY A 833 2.10 -17.49 -28.88
CA GLY A 833 1.97 -16.07 -28.51
C GLY A 833 2.11 -15.73 -27.01
N GLN A 834 2.73 -16.62 -26.21
CA GLN A 834 2.80 -16.46 -24.74
C GLN A 834 4.22 -16.53 -24.13
N SER A 835 5.26 -16.73 -24.94
CA SER A 835 6.66 -16.70 -24.48
C SER A 835 7.41 -15.50 -25.06
N GLY A 836 8.07 -14.74 -24.19
CA GLY A 836 8.87 -13.58 -24.56
C GLY A 836 9.61 -13.02 -23.35
N VAL A 837 10.65 -12.23 -23.61
CA VAL A 837 11.34 -11.44 -22.57
C VAL A 837 11.14 -9.97 -22.86
N THR A 838 10.65 -9.26 -21.86
CA THR A 838 10.79 -7.80 -21.78
C THR A 838 11.95 -7.51 -20.84
N ASN A 839 12.79 -6.54 -21.17
CA ASN A 839 13.86 -6.07 -20.29
C ASN A 839 13.46 -4.72 -19.70
N PHE A 840 13.85 -4.47 -18.46
CA PHE A 840 13.62 -3.22 -17.75
C PHE A 840 14.89 -2.88 -16.97
N ASN A 841 15.51 -1.76 -17.31
CA ASN A 841 16.80 -1.37 -16.77
C ASN A 841 16.63 -0.60 -15.46
N LEU A 842 17.02 -1.20 -14.35
CA LEU A 842 16.90 -0.61 -13.01
C LEU A 842 17.73 0.67 -12.84
N GLU A 843 18.80 0.86 -13.62
CA GLU A 843 19.63 2.07 -13.59
C GLU A 843 18.96 3.29 -14.22
N THR A 844 18.13 3.09 -15.25
CA THR A 844 17.58 4.19 -16.07
C THR A 844 16.06 4.32 -15.98
N GLU A 845 15.36 3.22 -15.71
CA GLU A 845 13.89 3.13 -15.66
C GLU A 845 13.38 2.79 -14.25
N GLY A 846 14.16 2.06 -13.44
CA GLY A 846 13.74 1.63 -12.11
C GLY A 846 13.82 2.68 -11.02
N ARG A 847 14.47 3.82 -11.29
CA ARG A 847 14.80 4.86 -10.31
C ARG A 847 14.52 6.28 -10.77
N VAL A 848 14.37 7.17 -9.80
CA VAL A 848 14.35 8.63 -10.03
C VAL A 848 15.77 9.11 -10.37
N THR A 849 16.08 9.21 -11.66
CA THR A 849 17.42 9.52 -12.20
C THR A 849 17.85 10.99 -12.09
N SER A 850 16.91 11.91 -11.88
CA SER A 850 17.18 13.35 -11.76
C SER A 850 17.74 13.79 -10.41
N ARG A 851 17.88 12.87 -9.45
CA ARG A 851 18.26 13.13 -8.05
C ARG A 851 19.51 12.35 -7.65
N ARG A 852 20.16 12.76 -6.55
CA ARG A 852 21.31 12.02 -6.00
C ARG A 852 20.85 10.68 -5.44
N TRP A 853 21.39 9.59 -5.97
CA TRP A 853 21.19 8.26 -5.39
C TRP A 853 21.69 8.24 -3.93
N PRO A 854 20.98 7.60 -2.99
CA PRO A 854 21.44 7.49 -1.61
C PRO A 854 22.85 6.87 -1.52
N THR A 855 23.69 7.39 -0.64
CA THR A 855 25.08 6.92 -0.49
C THR A 855 25.25 5.81 0.54
N ALA A 856 24.20 5.51 1.32
CA ALA A 856 24.22 4.48 2.35
C ALA A 856 24.34 3.07 1.73
N GLY A 857 25.49 2.43 1.90
CA GLY A 857 25.84 1.16 1.23
C GLY A 857 26.64 1.32 -0.06
N HIS A 858 26.70 2.51 -0.64
CA HIS A 858 27.45 2.83 -1.88
C HIS A 858 28.84 3.38 -1.56
N THR A 859 29.60 2.67 -0.73
CA THR A 859 30.89 3.14 -0.19
C THR A 859 32.06 2.99 -1.16
N GLN A 860 31.90 2.23 -2.25
CA GLN A 860 32.95 2.00 -3.25
C GLN A 860 32.76 2.89 -4.46
N ALA A 861 33.84 3.54 -4.91
CA ALA A 861 33.82 4.45 -6.05
C ALA A 861 33.27 3.82 -7.35
N ALA A 862 33.50 2.52 -7.57
CA ALA A 862 33.00 1.77 -8.72
C ALA A 862 31.47 1.51 -8.69
N THR A 863 30.81 1.78 -7.56
CA THR A 863 29.37 1.49 -7.33
C THR A 863 28.61 2.72 -6.82
N ALA A 864 29.30 3.85 -6.69
CA ALA A 864 28.73 5.10 -6.22
C ALA A 864 27.77 5.66 -7.26
N GLY A 865 26.52 5.92 -6.87
CA GLY A 865 25.49 6.42 -7.79
C GLY A 865 24.87 5.37 -8.71
N HIS A 866 25.22 4.08 -8.55
CA HIS A 866 24.63 2.95 -9.26
C HIS A 866 23.55 2.25 -8.42
N TRP A 867 22.58 1.62 -9.08
CA TRP A 867 21.62 0.74 -8.42
C TRP A 867 22.33 -0.56 -7.99
N LEU A 868 22.37 -0.86 -6.69
CA LEU A 868 22.98 -2.08 -6.15
C LEU A 868 22.00 -3.24 -6.03
N HIS A 869 22.55 -4.45 -5.83
CA HIS A 869 21.81 -5.71 -5.90
C HIS A 869 20.49 -5.73 -5.13
N SER A 870 20.47 -5.10 -3.95
CA SER A 870 19.35 -5.13 -3.00
C SER A 870 18.65 -3.79 -2.82
N ASP A 871 18.89 -2.80 -3.67
CA ASP A 871 18.32 -1.44 -3.53
C ASP A 871 16.79 -1.44 -3.62
N CYS A 872 16.21 -2.37 -4.38
CA CYS A 872 14.76 -2.63 -4.37
C CYS A 872 14.16 -2.70 -2.96
N LYS A 873 14.91 -3.21 -1.96
CA LYS A 873 14.55 -3.21 -0.53
C LYS A 873 15.28 -2.11 0.26
N ASN A 874 16.59 -1.95 0.06
CA ASN A 874 17.43 -1.15 0.95
C ASN A 874 17.25 0.36 0.75
N VAL A 875 16.91 0.79 -0.45
CA VAL A 875 16.63 2.20 -0.78
C VAL A 875 15.17 2.52 -0.47
N ALA A 876 14.89 3.76 -0.05
CA ALA A 876 13.55 4.23 0.31
C ALA A 876 12.60 4.31 -0.89
N LEU A 877 11.30 4.11 -0.65
CA LEU A 877 10.29 4.00 -1.71
C LEU A 877 10.30 5.16 -2.71
N PRO A 878 10.38 6.45 -2.32
CA PRO A 878 10.40 7.56 -3.29
C PRO A 878 11.48 7.47 -4.38
N PHE A 879 12.65 6.90 -4.07
CA PHE A 879 13.73 6.71 -5.05
C PHE A 879 13.51 5.50 -5.98
N VAL A 880 12.83 4.45 -5.51
CA VAL A 880 12.59 3.18 -6.22
C VAL A 880 11.13 2.99 -6.68
N HIS A 881 10.28 4.01 -6.53
CA HIS A 881 8.87 3.94 -6.91
C HIS A 881 8.65 3.56 -8.38
N PRO A 882 9.49 3.93 -9.37
CA PRO A 882 9.29 3.52 -10.76
C PRO A 882 9.41 2.01 -10.97
N PHE A 883 10.33 1.34 -10.24
CA PHE A 883 10.45 -0.11 -10.22
C PHE A 883 9.17 -0.77 -9.70
N TYR A 884 8.61 -0.31 -8.57
CA TYR A 884 7.37 -0.88 -8.01
C TYR A 884 6.15 -0.58 -8.88
N LEU A 885 6.05 0.63 -9.45
CA LEU A 885 4.99 1.00 -10.39
C LEU A 885 5.04 0.11 -11.65
N SER A 886 6.24 -0.15 -12.19
CA SER A 886 6.43 -1.13 -13.26
C SER A 886 5.92 -2.52 -12.87
N MET A 887 6.20 -3.01 -11.66
CA MET A 887 5.68 -4.31 -11.19
C MET A 887 4.15 -4.33 -11.08
N ILE A 888 3.52 -3.23 -10.67
CA ILE A 888 2.06 -3.10 -10.57
C ILE A 888 1.43 -3.08 -11.97
N THR A 889 1.92 -2.23 -12.87
CA THR A 889 1.41 -2.09 -14.25
C THR A 889 1.65 -3.37 -15.07
N GLN A 890 2.86 -3.93 -15.01
CA GLN A 890 3.20 -5.16 -15.74
C GLN A 890 2.63 -6.41 -15.07
N GLY A 891 2.22 -6.33 -13.81
CA GLY A 891 1.59 -7.44 -13.09
C GLY A 891 0.08 -7.43 -13.17
N ASP A 892 -0.54 -6.33 -13.62
CA ASP A 892 -1.99 -6.10 -13.54
C ASP A 892 -2.49 -6.22 -12.09
N LEU A 893 -1.77 -5.58 -11.16
CA LEU A 893 -1.94 -5.78 -9.71
C LEU A 893 -2.97 -4.86 -9.05
N ARG A 894 -3.58 -3.91 -9.79
CA ARG A 894 -4.65 -3.04 -9.31
C ARG A 894 -6.02 -3.74 -9.40
#